data_AF-A0AAW4CF60-F1
#
_entry.id   AF-A0AAW4CF60-F1
#
_cell.length_a   1.000
_cell.length_b   1.000
_cell.length_c   1.000
_cell.angle_alpha   90.00
_cell.angle_beta   90.00
_cell.angle_gamma   90.00
#
_symmetry.space_group_name_H-M   'P 1'
#
loop_
_entity.id
_entity.type
_entity.pdbx_description
1 polymer ?
#
loop_
_entity_poly.entity_id
_entity_poly.type
_entity_poly.pdbx_seq_one_letter_code
_entity_poly.pdbx_strand_id
1 'polypeptide(L)'
;MSLVSLIKGLLPNNKNIHLSDDRYSLVYDSYGVNFATDEASFHCLNKGEGGGSQLIQHVVLKMLQERDIAQSIPNGFRLDSEQACLLDPEDTDVLGLPPFFNNDFDVDIQGRTTKSSFTLQLFAKLEHQKYPVKRKGPILAFSEHSQFLMKPEQLNAVLAVEEHSSLKPDERTELNNVLAVAKLQQAVKDGLVLDLKHFDKFDLVQPEQITVTANQNADGSLELTPSFGDGSSSEDLQNRLAQLQADGQVMRIKDRIVLLTDDKKQAVKEVLQNRTIPAHKVAEFIKTPSAFLDASILNLDLGFSLRVAGIGKMVHIPFGQDSDGSNGWFSTNADSEPTERLVKLLECEEDVVSFEKSYQQAKGQNADSVIVDDELIDIRDEKRVSETLAEVRENLANPSHNSDIPKTDDLPVKKEQVSLLLKDSEEHNKDIVDKVSQLDKDISFDRTNLARTPFPHQESGITWMLSLLQSAQLDNHDDMYRVQGALLADDMGLGKTYMTLVMLAEYLSIQKQNDKSEKPILIVAPLSLLENWEQEIAVTFNDSPFRDIKVLQSARDLNEFKVKGAERESMQLTSVIDDSHADHKSIRYALNVGADAATKRLDMDRRVVITTYQTLRDYQFSLCVIDWGVVVFDEAQNIKNPNTQATRAAKGLKADFKLLATGTPVENSLSEFWCLMDTAQPGLLGDWGYFRERWIKPISSANEEEKAEVRLEVGTDLRNAVGQFMLRRTKEDELTGMPAKTIKTGIHKNLADNMAFAPELARNMTGGQLLGYNQIVKDYRQEKAKEQGGGHALTVLQKLRAVSLHPRLDEVFKQPPNNAKEAQRNLQESEKLRMLLDILSDIKNKQEKVIIFATTKKLQAVLKICLDKIYELNIHVINGDSKAIATKKDQLSRKGMITDFEAQEGFNIIIMSPVAAGVGLTVVGANHVVHLERHWNPAKEAQATDRVYRIGQKKPVFIHLPCLLHPEYDSFDVNLDKLLAKKTMLRDAVVTPEVVSEHELMSSMGLRG
;
A
#
# COMPACT_ATOMS: atom_id res chain seq x y z
N MET A 1 -36.76 -19.07 40.70
CA MET A 1 -36.36 -20.47 40.98
C MET A 1 -35.39 -20.91 39.90
N SER A 2 -34.18 -21.33 40.28
CA SER A 2 -33.11 -21.78 39.38
C SER A 2 -33.11 -23.32 39.23
N LEU A 3 -32.33 -23.77 38.23
CA LEU A 3 -31.80 -25.11 37.95
C LEU A 3 -32.72 -26.35 37.93
N VAL A 4 -34.00 -26.26 38.31
CA VAL A 4 -34.84 -27.45 38.54
C VAL A 4 -36.31 -27.30 38.08
N SER A 5 -36.67 -26.27 37.30
CA SER A 5 -37.69 -26.55 36.25
C SER A 5 -37.16 -27.52 35.16
N LEU A 6 -35.87 -27.90 35.29
CA LEU A 6 -35.11 -29.00 34.69
C LEU A 6 -35.71 -30.42 34.86
N ILE A 7 -36.80 -30.60 35.60
CA ILE A 7 -37.46 -31.91 35.75
C ILE A 7 -38.93 -31.88 35.26
N LYS A 8 -39.40 -30.76 34.70
CA LYS A 8 -40.60 -30.71 33.85
C LYS A 8 -40.19 -30.96 32.40
N GLY A 9 -39.96 -32.17 31.94
CA GLY A 9 -40.43 -33.41 32.52
C GLY A 9 -40.88 -34.27 31.39
N LEU A 10 -39.98 -35.20 31.06
CA LEU A 10 -40.32 -36.52 30.59
C LEU A 10 -40.92 -36.50 29.17
N LEU A 11 -39.99 -36.52 28.19
CA LEU A 11 -40.12 -36.98 26.80
C LEU A 11 -41.37 -37.86 26.50
N PRO A 12 -41.92 -37.94 25.26
CA PRO A 12 -41.54 -37.28 24.00
C PRO A 12 -42.76 -36.71 23.21
N ASN A 13 -42.44 -36.10 22.06
CA ASN A 13 -43.24 -35.93 20.83
C ASN A 13 -43.66 -34.50 20.43
N ASN A 14 -43.08 -34.15 19.28
CA ASN A 14 -43.67 -33.42 18.16
C ASN A 14 -43.99 -31.93 18.29
N LYS A 15 -43.35 -31.22 17.34
CA LYS A 15 -43.77 -30.01 16.63
C LYS A 15 -43.69 -28.69 17.41
N ASN A 16 -43.03 -27.73 16.77
CA ASN A 16 -42.92 -26.31 17.08
C ASN A 16 -41.94 -25.94 18.19
N ILE A 17 -40.65 -25.89 17.86
CA ILE A 17 -39.75 -24.94 18.53
C ILE A 17 -39.97 -23.59 17.84
N HIS A 18 -40.63 -22.69 18.56
CA HIS A 18 -40.70 -21.28 18.23
C HIS A 18 -39.28 -20.71 18.16
N LEU A 19 -38.92 -20.15 17.00
CA LEU A 19 -37.77 -19.28 16.82
C LEU A 19 -37.94 -18.04 17.71
N SER A 20 -37.14 -17.93 18.77
CA SER A 20 -36.91 -16.69 19.49
C SER A 20 -35.42 -16.54 19.78
N ASP A 21 -34.80 -15.60 19.06
CA ASP A 21 -33.41 -15.08 19.10
C ASP A 21 -32.23 -16.04 18.78
N ASP A 22 -32.05 -16.33 17.48
CA ASP A 22 -30.87 -16.98 16.87
C ASP A 22 -29.63 -16.04 16.81
N ARG A 23 -29.11 -15.55 17.94
CA ARG A 23 -27.87 -14.72 17.99
C ARG A 23 -26.94 -15.12 19.15
N TYR A 24 -25.67 -14.72 19.09
CA TYR A 24 -24.73 -14.79 20.22
C TYR A 24 -25.16 -13.83 21.34
N SER A 25 -24.97 -14.26 22.60
CA SER A 25 -25.10 -13.39 23.78
C SER A 25 -23.86 -12.51 23.92
N LEU A 26 -24.05 -11.20 24.09
CA LEU A 26 -22.97 -10.23 24.27
C LEU A 26 -22.74 -9.94 25.76
N VAL A 27 -21.49 -10.07 26.21
CA VAL A 27 -21.07 -9.76 27.59
C VAL A 27 -19.85 -8.86 27.58
N TYR A 28 -19.98 -7.64 28.13
CA TYR A 28 -18.89 -6.65 28.20
C TYR A 28 -18.13 -6.74 29.53
N ASP A 29 -16.81 -6.71 29.46
CA ASP A 29 -15.92 -6.59 30.63
C ASP A 29 -15.02 -5.33 30.51
N SER A 30 -14.08 -5.11 31.44
CA SER A 30 -13.21 -3.92 31.43
C SER A 30 -12.26 -3.86 30.22
N TYR A 31 -12.04 -4.99 29.56
CA TYR A 31 -11.03 -5.19 28.52
C TYR A 31 -11.65 -5.38 27.12
N GLY A 32 -12.91 -5.82 27.00
CA GLY A 32 -13.51 -6.08 25.70
C GLY A 32 -14.97 -6.58 25.73
N VAL A 33 -15.36 -7.26 24.65
CA VAL A 33 -16.67 -7.90 24.47
C VAL A 33 -16.52 -9.40 24.21
N ASN A 34 -17.33 -10.19 24.91
CA ASN A 34 -17.39 -11.64 24.75
C ASN A 34 -18.72 -12.03 24.07
N PHE A 35 -18.62 -12.80 22.99
CA PHE A 35 -19.71 -13.40 22.25
C PHE A 35 -19.88 -14.85 22.74
N ALA A 36 -20.92 -15.15 23.51
CA ALA A 36 -21.16 -16.47 24.09
C ALA A 36 -22.42 -17.13 23.54
N THR A 37 -22.39 -18.45 23.38
CA THR A 37 -23.56 -19.29 23.09
C THR A 37 -23.48 -20.58 23.93
N ASP A 38 -24.47 -21.47 23.86
CA ASP A 38 -24.40 -22.76 24.52
C ASP A 38 -23.46 -23.73 23.76
N GLU A 39 -22.86 -24.67 24.49
CA GLU A 39 -21.80 -25.55 23.95
C GLU A 39 -22.28 -26.46 22.82
N ALA A 40 -23.54 -26.90 22.87
CA ALA A 40 -24.14 -27.74 21.83
C ALA A 40 -24.34 -26.95 20.53
N SER A 41 -24.89 -25.74 20.63
CA SER A 41 -25.04 -24.83 19.49
C SER A 41 -23.68 -24.41 18.92
N PHE A 42 -22.70 -24.10 19.76
CA PHE A 42 -21.34 -23.76 19.30
C PHE A 42 -20.69 -24.91 18.53
N HIS A 43 -20.87 -26.15 18.98
CA HIS A 43 -20.35 -27.32 18.28
C HIS A 43 -21.07 -27.58 16.94
N CYS A 44 -22.39 -27.38 16.86
CA CYS A 44 -23.14 -27.43 15.59
C CYS A 44 -22.66 -26.35 14.60
N LEU A 45 -22.53 -25.10 15.05
CA LEU A 45 -22.06 -23.98 14.23
C LEU A 45 -20.65 -24.23 13.69
N ASN A 46 -19.78 -24.85 14.49
CA ASN A 46 -18.44 -25.26 14.06
C ASN A 46 -18.43 -26.30 12.93
N LYS A 47 -19.50 -27.10 12.79
CA LYS A 47 -19.71 -28.07 11.71
C LYS A 47 -20.44 -27.49 10.50
N GLY A 48 -20.79 -26.21 10.53
CA GLY A 48 -21.59 -25.55 9.49
C GLY A 48 -23.09 -25.86 9.58
N GLU A 49 -23.54 -26.38 10.73
CA GLU A 49 -24.94 -26.69 11.01
C GLU A 49 -25.52 -25.62 11.95
N GLY A 50 -26.64 -24.97 11.60
CA GLY A 50 -27.25 -23.94 12.46
C GLY A 50 -28.25 -23.02 11.75
N GLY A 51 -28.97 -22.20 12.54
CA GLY A 51 -29.92 -21.19 12.05
C GLY A 51 -29.22 -19.98 11.41
N GLY A 52 -29.94 -19.26 10.55
CA GLY A 52 -29.37 -18.28 9.61
C GLY A 52 -28.50 -17.18 10.24
N SER A 53 -29.04 -16.36 11.14
CA SER A 53 -28.31 -15.22 11.72
C SER A 53 -27.14 -15.64 12.62
N GLN A 54 -27.30 -16.73 13.39
CA GLN A 54 -26.26 -17.23 14.28
C GLN A 54 -25.10 -17.86 13.51
N LEU A 55 -25.39 -18.53 12.39
CA LEU A 55 -24.37 -19.07 11.49
C LEU A 55 -23.58 -17.95 10.80
N ILE A 56 -24.24 -16.87 10.39
CA ILE A 56 -23.56 -15.69 9.83
C ILE A 56 -22.64 -15.04 10.87
N GLN A 57 -23.12 -14.80 12.10
CA GLN A 57 -22.29 -14.28 13.18
C GLN A 57 -21.09 -15.19 13.46
N HIS A 58 -21.30 -16.51 13.46
CA HIS A 58 -20.23 -17.48 13.65
C HIS A 58 -19.20 -17.44 12.52
N VAL A 59 -19.63 -17.29 11.26
CA VAL A 59 -18.73 -17.14 10.11
C VAL A 59 -17.93 -15.85 10.23
N VAL A 60 -18.55 -14.71 10.55
CA VAL A 60 -17.84 -13.44 10.73
C VAL A 60 -16.87 -13.50 11.90
N LEU A 61 -17.27 -14.04 13.06
CA LEU A 61 -16.39 -14.22 14.21
C LEU A 61 -15.23 -15.18 13.91
N LYS A 62 -15.45 -16.24 13.13
CA LYS A 62 -14.35 -17.10 12.63
C LYS A 62 -13.43 -16.35 11.68
N MET A 63 -13.98 -15.54 10.76
CA MET A 63 -13.16 -14.71 9.88
C MET A 63 -12.33 -13.69 10.66
N LEU A 64 -12.88 -13.08 11.71
CA LEU A 64 -12.15 -12.19 12.62
C LEU A 64 -11.10 -12.95 13.45
N GLN A 65 -11.40 -14.17 13.88
CA GLN A 65 -10.43 -15.03 14.54
C GLN A 65 -9.29 -15.42 13.59
N GLU A 66 -9.58 -15.69 12.32
CA GLU A 66 -8.57 -16.00 11.31
C GLU A 66 -7.59 -14.85 11.03
N ARG A 67 -8.01 -13.62 11.37
CA ARG A 67 -7.23 -12.36 11.31
C ARG A 67 -6.49 -12.03 12.61
N ASP A 68 -6.57 -12.87 13.64
CA ASP A 68 -6.08 -12.61 15.00
C ASP A 68 -6.72 -11.37 15.68
N ILE A 69 -7.90 -10.96 15.20
CA ILE A 69 -8.68 -9.86 15.76
C ILE A 69 -9.57 -10.37 16.92
N ALA A 70 -10.17 -11.54 16.75
CA ALA A 70 -10.98 -12.21 17.77
C ALA A 70 -10.24 -13.45 18.33
N GLN A 71 -10.43 -13.73 19.62
CA GLN A 71 -9.90 -14.92 20.29
C GLN A 71 -11.03 -15.92 20.54
N SER A 72 -10.81 -17.21 20.30
CA SER A 72 -11.81 -18.23 20.62
C SER A 72 -11.81 -18.55 22.12
N ILE A 73 -13.01 -18.65 22.70
CA ILE A 73 -13.25 -19.12 24.05
C ILE A 73 -14.11 -20.41 23.99
N PRO A 74 -14.18 -21.22 25.07
CA PRO A 74 -14.80 -22.56 25.01
C PRO A 74 -16.20 -22.63 24.42
N ASN A 75 -17.00 -21.58 24.60
CA ASN A 75 -18.37 -21.48 24.12
C ASN A 75 -18.61 -20.22 23.27
N GLY A 76 -17.59 -19.73 22.55
CA GLY A 76 -17.73 -18.56 21.68
C GLY A 76 -16.43 -17.83 21.33
N PHE A 77 -16.47 -16.50 21.30
CA PHE A 77 -15.36 -15.62 20.92
C PHE A 77 -15.22 -14.40 21.84
N ARG A 78 -14.03 -13.81 21.89
CA ARG A 78 -13.68 -12.58 22.61
C ARG A 78 -13.03 -11.58 21.67
N LEU A 79 -13.36 -10.30 21.84
CA LEU A 79 -12.80 -9.18 21.10
C LEU A 79 -12.36 -8.08 22.09
N ASP A 80 -11.10 -7.66 22.03
CA ASP A 80 -10.59 -6.60 22.94
C ASP A 80 -11.10 -5.21 22.53
N SER A 81 -11.12 -4.26 23.48
CA SER A 81 -11.80 -2.95 23.31
C SER A 81 -11.27 -2.16 22.13
N GLU A 82 -9.95 -2.11 21.94
CA GLU A 82 -9.32 -1.42 20.81
C GLU A 82 -9.78 -1.99 19.47
N GLN A 83 -9.85 -3.33 19.37
CA GLN A 83 -10.26 -4.03 18.16
C GLN A 83 -11.76 -3.87 17.90
N ALA A 84 -12.58 -3.87 18.94
CA ALA A 84 -14.01 -3.62 18.83
C ALA A 84 -14.32 -2.22 18.29
N CYS A 85 -13.59 -1.20 18.75
CA CYS A 85 -13.75 0.18 18.28
C CYS A 85 -13.25 0.41 16.83
N LEU A 86 -12.54 -0.55 16.24
CA LEU A 86 -12.00 -0.50 14.86
C LEU A 86 -12.84 -1.29 13.84
N LEU A 87 -13.88 -2.00 14.27
CA LEU A 87 -14.76 -2.72 13.37
C LEU A 87 -15.50 -1.77 12.43
N ASP A 88 -15.76 -2.21 11.20
CA ASP A 88 -16.54 -1.44 10.26
C ASP A 88 -18.05 -1.49 10.60
N PRO A 89 -18.86 -0.55 10.08
CA PRO A 89 -20.30 -0.53 10.34
C PRO A 89 -21.04 -1.80 9.89
N GLU A 90 -20.54 -2.49 8.87
CA GLU A 90 -21.13 -3.73 8.37
C GLU A 90 -20.87 -4.90 9.33
N ASP A 91 -19.63 -5.08 9.82
CA ASP A 91 -19.29 -6.12 10.79
C ASP A 91 -19.98 -5.86 12.14
N THR A 92 -20.03 -4.60 12.60
CA THR A 92 -20.73 -4.25 13.86
C THR A 92 -22.23 -4.57 13.81
N ASP A 93 -22.91 -4.28 12.70
CA ASP A 93 -24.34 -4.59 12.51
C ASP A 93 -24.57 -6.11 12.48
N VAL A 94 -23.74 -6.84 11.73
CA VAL A 94 -23.82 -8.31 11.66
C VAL A 94 -23.61 -8.94 13.04
N LEU A 95 -22.65 -8.44 13.81
CA LEU A 95 -22.34 -8.93 15.16
C LEU A 95 -23.34 -8.45 16.23
N GLY A 96 -24.20 -7.49 15.91
CA GLY A 96 -25.22 -6.96 16.81
C GLY A 96 -24.67 -6.05 17.91
N LEU A 97 -23.54 -5.38 17.66
CA LEU A 97 -22.97 -4.39 18.60
C LEU A 97 -23.76 -3.06 18.55
N PRO A 98 -23.75 -2.26 19.62
CA PRO A 98 -24.37 -0.93 19.63
C PRO A 98 -23.76 0.02 18.59
N PRO A 99 -24.51 1.04 18.14
CA PRO A 99 -23.98 2.04 17.22
C PRO A 99 -22.88 2.90 17.87
N PHE A 100 -22.02 3.48 17.04
CA PHE A 100 -20.96 4.37 17.48
C PHE A 100 -21.49 5.67 18.12
N PHE A 101 -20.81 6.16 19.16
CA PHE A 101 -21.08 7.45 19.78
C PHE A 101 -20.52 8.59 18.89
N ASN A 102 -21.41 9.50 18.46
CA ASN A 102 -21.07 10.55 17.50
C ASN A 102 -21.16 11.99 18.08
N ASN A 103 -21.37 12.16 19.39
CA ASN A 103 -21.42 13.49 20.00
C ASN A 103 -20.08 13.88 20.65
N ASP A 104 -19.98 15.16 21.03
CA ASP A 104 -18.76 15.77 21.55
C ASP A 104 -18.45 15.42 23.01
N PHE A 105 -17.21 15.70 23.43
CA PHE A 105 -16.78 15.62 24.82
C PHE A 105 -16.48 17.02 25.40
N ASP A 106 -16.25 17.07 26.71
CA ASP A 106 -15.80 18.24 27.45
C ASP A 106 -14.78 17.85 28.52
N VAL A 107 -13.89 18.77 28.90
CA VAL A 107 -12.89 18.53 29.95
C VAL A 107 -12.74 19.72 30.89
N ASP A 108 -12.72 19.41 32.19
CA ASP A 108 -12.37 20.38 33.23
C ASP A 108 -10.93 20.20 33.68
N ILE A 109 -10.12 21.24 33.47
CA ILE A 109 -8.71 21.34 33.85
C ILE A 109 -8.56 22.34 35.00
N GLN A 110 -7.94 21.93 36.11
CA GLN A 110 -7.67 22.80 37.27
C GLN A 110 -6.19 22.74 37.69
N GLY A 111 -5.61 23.90 38.04
CA GLY A 111 -4.22 24.00 38.53
C GLY A 111 -3.19 24.39 37.45
N ARG A 112 -1.89 24.34 37.80
CA ARG A 112 -0.75 24.55 36.88
C ARG A 112 0.05 23.25 36.76
N THR A 113 0.61 22.96 35.59
CA THR A 113 1.38 21.73 35.33
C THR A 113 2.58 21.55 36.26
N THR A 114 3.20 22.65 36.71
CA THR A 114 4.33 22.65 37.67
C THR A 114 3.94 22.30 39.12
N LYS A 115 2.65 22.13 39.43
CA LYS A 115 2.14 21.91 40.80
C LYS A 115 1.42 20.57 40.91
N SER A 116 1.60 19.88 42.03
CA SER A 116 0.93 18.61 42.34
C SER A 116 -0.59 18.69 42.49
N SER A 117 -1.15 19.90 42.63
CA SER A 117 -2.60 20.15 42.72
C SER A 117 -3.32 20.11 41.38
N PHE A 118 -2.67 19.72 40.29
CA PHE A 118 -3.25 19.64 38.95
C PHE A 118 -4.25 18.46 38.82
N THR A 119 -5.41 18.68 38.19
CA THR A 119 -6.47 17.66 38.00
C THR A 119 -7.21 17.81 36.66
N LEU A 120 -7.69 16.66 36.13
CA LEU A 120 -8.44 16.53 34.87
C LEU A 120 -9.74 15.74 35.07
N GLN A 121 -10.84 16.14 34.43
CA GLN A 121 -12.10 15.39 34.44
C GLN A 121 -12.83 15.48 33.08
N LEU A 122 -13.27 14.34 32.53
CA LEU A 122 -13.92 14.23 31.20
C LEU A 122 -15.45 14.05 31.30
N PHE A 123 -16.19 14.66 30.37
CA PHE A 123 -17.65 14.55 30.24
C PHE A 123 -18.06 14.27 28.79
N ALA A 124 -19.09 13.45 28.57
CA ALA A 124 -19.72 13.26 27.26
C ALA A 124 -20.95 14.17 27.11
N LYS A 125 -21.12 14.81 25.96
CA LYS A 125 -22.26 15.70 25.67
C LYS A 125 -23.37 14.92 24.99
N LEU A 126 -24.57 14.94 25.56
CA LEU A 126 -25.79 14.40 24.93
C LEU A 126 -26.89 15.45 25.06
N GLU A 127 -27.52 15.85 23.95
CA GLU A 127 -28.63 16.83 23.94
C GLU A 127 -28.29 18.14 24.71
N HIS A 128 -27.03 18.60 24.56
CA HIS A 128 -26.47 19.79 25.23
C HIS A 128 -26.30 19.70 26.76
N GLN A 129 -26.41 18.51 27.35
CA GLN A 129 -26.09 18.26 28.76
C GLN A 129 -24.78 17.47 28.90
N LYS A 130 -24.00 17.77 29.95
CA LYS A 130 -22.74 17.09 30.28
C LYS A 130 -23.00 15.90 31.20
N TYR A 131 -22.56 14.72 30.80
CA TYR A 131 -22.63 13.50 31.61
C TYR A 131 -21.23 13.01 31.95
N PRO A 132 -20.97 12.60 33.21
CA PRO A 132 -19.69 12.01 33.56
C PRO A 132 -19.52 10.69 32.79
N VAL A 133 -18.35 10.50 32.20
CA VAL A 133 -18.05 9.31 31.41
C VAL A 133 -18.04 8.07 32.30
N LYS A 134 -18.78 7.04 31.89
CA LYS A 134 -18.77 5.71 32.52
C LYS A 134 -18.52 4.65 31.44
N ARG A 135 -17.38 3.99 31.54
CA ARG A 135 -16.92 3.00 30.57
C ARG A 135 -17.16 1.56 31.06
N LYS A 136 -17.55 0.67 30.13
CA LYS A 136 -17.48 -0.80 30.27
C LYS A 136 -16.86 -1.38 29.00
N GLY A 137 -15.56 -1.67 29.03
CA GLY A 137 -14.84 -2.17 27.85
C GLY A 137 -14.85 -1.10 26.74
N PRO A 138 -15.32 -1.41 25.52
CA PRO A 138 -15.45 -0.43 24.44
C PRO A 138 -16.74 0.40 24.51
N ILE A 139 -17.61 0.15 25.50
CA ILE A 139 -18.93 0.78 25.59
C ILE A 139 -18.92 2.01 26.49
N LEU A 140 -19.50 3.10 25.99
CA LEU A 140 -19.93 4.25 26.75
C LEU A 140 -21.37 4.04 27.23
N ALA A 141 -21.57 3.97 28.55
CA ALA A 141 -22.86 3.64 29.14
C ALA A 141 -23.47 4.85 29.88
N PHE A 142 -24.61 5.34 29.39
CA PHE A 142 -25.40 6.38 30.07
C PHE A 142 -26.49 5.75 30.95
N SER A 143 -27.10 4.66 30.49
CA SER A 143 -28.10 3.85 31.22
C SER A 143 -28.10 2.39 30.73
N GLU A 144 -28.94 1.51 31.30
CA GLU A 144 -29.07 0.11 30.83
C GLU A 144 -29.57 0.00 29.38
N HIS A 145 -30.34 0.99 28.91
CA HIS A 145 -30.92 1.01 27.56
C HIS A 145 -30.22 2.01 26.61
N SER A 146 -29.21 2.74 27.08
CA SER A 146 -28.48 3.74 26.29
C SER A 146 -26.98 3.47 26.38
N GLN A 147 -26.50 2.69 25.42
CA GLN A 147 -25.13 2.22 25.28
C GLN A 147 -24.65 2.52 23.87
N PHE A 148 -23.43 3.01 23.76
CA PHE A 148 -22.81 3.32 22.48
C PHE A 148 -21.40 2.75 22.42
N LEU A 149 -20.99 2.32 21.24
CA LEU A 149 -19.60 1.93 21.00
C LEU A 149 -18.75 3.20 20.89
N MET A 150 -17.63 3.27 21.61
CA MET A 150 -16.71 4.38 21.46
C MET A 150 -15.91 4.23 20.16
N LYS A 151 -15.45 5.36 19.65
CA LYS A 151 -14.42 5.39 18.62
C LYS A 151 -13.02 5.29 19.26
N PRO A 152 -11.97 4.98 18.49
CA PRO A 152 -10.62 4.84 19.03
C PRO A 152 -10.11 6.08 19.79
N GLU A 153 -10.34 7.28 19.25
CA GLU A 153 -9.90 8.54 19.88
C GLU A 153 -10.63 8.85 21.20
N GLN A 154 -11.93 8.59 21.26
CA GLN A 154 -12.74 8.68 22.49
C GLN A 154 -12.20 7.73 23.57
N LEU A 155 -11.89 6.48 23.21
CA LEU A 155 -11.35 5.50 24.15
C LEU A 155 -10.00 5.97 24.74
N ASN A 156 -9.10 6.48 23.89
CA ASN A 156 -7.79 6.98 24.32
C ASN A 156 -7.88 8.15 25.29
N ALA A 157 -8.76 9.14 25.03
CA ALA A 157 -8.96 10.26 25.94
C ALA A 157 -9.50 9.83 27.30
N VAL A 158 -10.45 8.90 27.31
CA VAL A 158 -11.01 8.36 28.56
C VAL A 158 -9.94 7.64 29.36
N LEU A 159 -9.12 6.79 28.73
CA LEU A 159 -8.01 6.09 29.38
C LEU A 159 -6.96 7.06 29.96
N ALA A 160 -6.61 8.14 29.24
CA ALA A 160 -5.63 9.12 29.70
C ALA A 160 -6.08 9.84 30.98
N VAL A 161 -7.36 10.20 31.08
CA VAL A 161 -7.92 10.84 32.29
C VAL A 161 -8.06 9.84 33.44
N GLU A 162 -8.46 8.59 33.16
CA GLU A 162 -8.51 7.51 34.15
C GLU A 162 -7.12 7.26 34.76
N GLU A 163 -6.07 7.20 33.93
CA GLU A 163 -4.68 6.99 34.35
C GLU A 163 -4.18 8.14 35.24
N HIS A 164 -4.32 9.40 34.82
CA HIS A 164 -3.90 10.56 35.62
C HIS A 164 -4.67 10.66 36.94
N SER A 165 -5.97 10.40 36.91
CA SER A 165 -6.82 10.43 38.11
C SER A 165 -6.44 9.37 39.14
N SER A 166 -5.80 8.28 38.71
CA SER A 166 -5.33 7.21 39.60
C SER A 166 -4.03 7.53 40.35
N LEU A 167 -3.28 8.56 39.93
CA LEU A 167 -2.00 8.96 40.54
C LEU A 167 -2.18 9.66 41.90
N LYS A 168 -1.26 9.39 42.84
CA LYS A 168 -1.19 10.08 44.14
C LYS A 168 -0.66 11.52 43.99
N PRO A 169 -0.95 12.45 44.92
CA PRO A 169 -0.47 13.83 44.84
C PRO A 169 1.05 13.98 44.68
N ASP A 170 1.84 13.11 45.31
CA ASP A 170 3.32 13.15 45.23
C ASP A 170 3.86 12.66 43.88
N GLU A 171 3.04 11.94 43.11
CA GLU A 171 3.37 11.41 41.78
C GLU A 171 2.93 12.36 40.65
N ARG A 172 2.19 13.44 40.96
CA ARG A 172 1.76 14.47 40.01
C ARG A 172 2.85 15.52 39.78
N THR A 173 4.00 15.04 39.32
CA THR A 173 5.16 15.86 38.95
C THR A 173 4.87 16.70 37.69
N GLU A 174 5.73 17.70 37.41
CA GLU A 174 5.61 18.51 36.19
C GLU A 174 5.59 17.63 34.93
N LEU A 175 6.41 16.57 34.90
CA LEU A 175 6.44 15.59 33.83
C LEU A 175 5.09 14.89 33.63
N ASN A 176 4.52 14.29 34.69
CA ASN A 176 3.28 13.51 34.60
C ASN A 176 2.06 14.38 34.28
N ASN A 177 2.05 15.63 34.75
CA ASN A 177 0.98 16.58 34.42
C ASN A 177 1.04 17.02 32.96
N VAL A 178 2.25 17.29 32.43
CA VAL A 178 2.45 17.64 31.01
C VAL A 178 2.10 16.45 30.11
N LEU A 179 2.47 15.21 30.51
CA LEU A 179 2.17 14.00 29.75
C LEU A 179 0.67 13.71 29.65
N ALA A 180 -0.09 13.91 30.73
CA ALA A 180 -1.55 13.75 30.72
C ALA A 180 -2.24 14.75 29.78
N VAL A 181 -1.77 16.00 29.75
CA VAL A 181 -2.27 17.02 28.82
C VAL A 181 -1.88 16.68 27.38
N ALA A 182 -0.66 16.17 27.15
CA ALA A 182 -0.21 15.73 25.83
C ALA A 182 -1.05 14.56 25.27
N LYS A 183 -1.40 13.57 26.11
CA LYS A 183 -2.30 12.47 25.70
C LYS A 183 -3.70 12.98 25.29
N LEU A 184 -4.24 13.98 25.98
CA LEU A 184 -5.50 14.62 25.60
C LEU A 184 -5.39 15.42 24.30
N GLN A 185 -4.29 16.16 24.11
CA GLN A 185 -4.01 16.84 22.84
C GLN A 185 -3.90 15.84 21.68
N GLN A 186 -3.31 14.67 21.90
CA GLN A 186 -3.21 13.63 20.88
C GLN A 186 -4.59 13.10 20.49
N ALA A 187 -5.46 12.83 21.47
CA ALA A 187 -6.84 12.43 21.17
C ALA A 187 -7.61 13.49 20.36
N VAL A 188 -7.37 14.79 20.63
CA VAL A 188 -7.92 15.90 19.82
C VAL A 188 -7.40 15.87 18.39
N LYS A 189 -6.09 15.66 18.20
CA LYS A 189 -5.47 15.51 16.87
C LYS A 189 -6.02 14.30 16.10
N ASP A 190 -6.33 13.22 16.80
CA ASP A 190 -6.89 11.99 16.23
C ASP A 190 -8.39 12.11 15.87
N GLY A 191 -9.03 13.25 16.15
CA GLY A 191 -10.38 13.59 15.73
C GLY A 191 -11.40 13.79 16.85
N LEU A 192 -10.99 13.74 18.12
CA LEU A 192 -11.88 14.01 19.25
C LEU A 192 -12.19 15.51 19.36
N VAL A 193 -13.47 15.89 19.35
CA VAL A 193 -13.90 17.26 19.62
C VAL A 193 -13.83 17.53 21.14
N LEU A 194 -12.76 18.22 21.58
CA LEU A 194 -12.50 18.58 22.99
C LEU A 194 -11.71 19.91 23.09
N ASP A 195 -12.09 20.80 24.02
CA ASP A 195 -11.42 22.10 24.26
C ASP A 195 -10.43 22.00 25.45
N LEU A 196 -9.13 22.24 25.20
CA LEU A 196 -8.07 22.17 26.22
C LEU A 196 -7.63 23.55 26.75
N LYS A 197 -8.39 24.62 26.45
CA LYS A 197 -8.19 25.98 26.94
C LYS A 197 -6.81 26.55 26.59
N HIS A 198 -5.98 26.87 27.59
CA HIS A 198 -4.69 27.55 27.39
C HIS A 198 -3.54 26.60 27.01
N PHE A 199 -3.81 25.30 26.91
CA PHE A 199 -2.81 24.31 26.55
C PHE A 199 -2.71 24.06 25.04
N ASP A 200 -3.49 24.73 24.19
CA ASP A 200 -3.54 24.46 22.74
C ASP A 200 -2.26 24.81 21.95
N LYS A 201 -1.27 25.50 22.54
CA LYS A 201 -0.24 26.24 21.79
C LYS A 201 1.24 25.85 22.00
N PHE A 202 1.56 24.83 22.79
CA PHE A 202 2.96 24.43 23.00
C PHE A 202 3.26 23.06 22.38
N ASP A 203 4.41 22.95 21.72
CA ASP A 203 4.86 21.73 21.04
C ASP A 203 5.78 20.93 21.96
N LEU A 204 5.38 19.71 22.31
CA LEU A 204 6.15 18.84 23.19
C LEU A 204 7.08 17.98 22.34
N VAL A 205 8.38 18.15 22.52
CA VAL A 205 9.43 17.41 21.79
C VAL A 205 10.21 16.59 22.80
N GLN A 206 10.32 15.28 22.60
CA GLN A 206 11.23 14.45 23.40
C GLN A 206 12.32 13.93 22.46
N PRO A 207 13.55 14.51 22.49
CA PRO A 207 14.57 14.22 21.51
C PRO A 207 14.91 12.76 21.52
N GLU A 208 14.92 12.18 20.34
CA GLU A 208 15.01 10.76 20.16
C GLU A 208 16.38 10.25 20.63
N GLN A 209 17.40 10.84 20.01
CA GLN A 209 18.82 10.63 20.22
C GLN A 209 19.50 11.98 20.29
N ILE A 210 20.71 11.97 20.81
CA ILE A 210 21.64 13.08 20.60
C ILE A 210 22.55 12.68 19.46
N THR A 211 22.39 13.32 18.31
CA THR A 211 23.30 13.17 17.17
C THR A 211 24.36 14.25 17.19
N VAL A 212 25.40 14.08 16.37
CA VAL A 212 26.52 15.01 16.32
C VAL A 212 26.62 15.62 14.94
N THR A 213 26.60 16.96 14.89
CA THR A 213 26.81 17.73 13.67
C THR A 213 28.24 18.26 13.69
N ALA A 214 29.01 18.06 12.61
CA ALA A 214 30.40 18.47 12.53
C ALA A 214 30.58 19.57 11.48
N ASN A 215 31.13 20.73 11.87
CA ASN A 215 31.46 21.84 10.98
C ASN A 215 32.97 21.96 10.83
N GLN A 216 33.47 22.10 9.61
CA GLN A 216 34.91 22.25 9.37
C GLN A 216 35.34 23.72 9.48
N ASN A 217 36.36 23.97 10.31
CA ASN A 217 36.98 25.27 10.49
C ASN A 217 37.97 25.58 9.36
N ALA A 218 38.33 26.85 9.20
CA ALA A 218 39.28 27.32 8.18
C ALA A 218 40.69 26.71 8.31
N ASP A 219 41.04 26.18 9.48
CA ASP A 219 42.31 25.49 9.75
C ASP A 219 42.26 23.96 9.49
N GLY A 220 41.11 23.46 9.03
CA GLY A 220 40.87 22.05 8.72
C GLY A 220 40.42 21.20 9.91
N SER A 221 40.26 21.76 11.11
CA SER A 221 39.68 21.07 12.29
C SER A 221 38.15 20.93 12.18
N LEU A 222 37.53 19.99 12.92
CA LEU A 222 36.07 19.87 13.01
C LEU A 222 35.55 20.38 14.37
N GLU A 223 34.45 21.11 14.37
CA GLU A 223 33.70 21.52 15.55
C GLU A 223 32.36 20.75 15.62
N LEU A 224 32.13 20.08 16.75
CA LEU A 224 31.01 19.19 17.00
C LEU A 224 29.91 19.89 17.81
N THR A 225 28.66 19.80 17.36
CA THR A 225 27.48 20.35 18.07
C THR A 225 26.42 19.26 18.28
N PRO A 226 25.86 19.11 19.49
CA PRO A 226 24.78 18.16 19.73
C PRO A 226 23.52 18.62 19.00
N SER A 227 22.90 17.72 18.25
CA SER A 227 21.63 17.96 17.56
C SER A 227 20.54 17.09 18.15
N PHE A 228 19.36 17.68 18.31
CA PHE A 228 18.16 17.04 18.86
C PHE A 228 17.21 16.53 17.75
N GLY A 229 17.58 16.71 16.47
CA GLY A 229 16.82 16.22 15.31
C GLY A 229 15.52 16.98 15.01
N ASP A 230 15.31 18.13 15.65
CA ASP A 230 14.04 18.87 15.71
C ASP A 230 14.03 20.19 14.91
N GLY A 231 15.12 20.48 14.17
CA GLY A 231 15.27 21.69 13.38
C GLY A 231 15.63 22.95 14.19
N SER A 232 15.99 22.81 15.46
CA SER A 232 16.52 23.91 16.27
C SER A 232 17.89 24.36 15.73
N SER A 233 18.09 25.67 15.52
CA SER A 233 19.36 26.20 15.05
C SER A 233 20.48 26.02 16.09
N SER A 234 21.72 25.83 15.63
CA SER A 234 22.90 25.75 16.53
C SER A 234 22.99 26.98 17.46
N GLU A 235 22.60 28.16 16.97
CA GLU A 235 22.61 29.41 17.73
C GLU A 235 21.52 29.48 18.82
N ASP A 236 20.29 29.00 18.53
CA ASP A 236 19.19 28.95 19.52
C ASP A 236 19.53 28.00 20.68
N LEU A 237 20.21 26.89 20.38
CA LEU A 237 20.64 25.89 21.35
C LEU A 237 21.76 26.41 22.26
N GLN A 238 22.75 27.10 21.70
CA GLN A 238 23.89 27.65 22.45
C GLN A 238 23.45 28.54 23.62
N ASN A 239 22.38 29.32 23.45
CA ASN A 239 21.87 30.26 24.46
C ASN A 239 21.01 29.60 25.56
N ARG A 240 20.61 28.33 25.40
CA ARG A 240 19.71 27.62 26.32
C ARG A 240 20.34 26.40 26.99
N LEU A 241 21.48 25.91 26.50
CA LEU A 241 22.24 24.82 27.10
C LEU A 241 22.69 25.08 28.56
N ALA A 242 22.78 26.35 28.99
CA ALA A 242 23.06 26.71 30.38
C ALA A 242 21.96 26.24 31.37
N GLN A 243 20.71 26.07 30.90
CA GLN A 243 19.59 25.61 31.73
C GLN A 243 19.75 24.15 32.18
N LEU A 244 20.57 23.35 31.49
CA LEU A 244 20.83 21.94 31.83
C LEU A 244 21.79 21.74 33.00
N GLN A 245 22.42 22.82 33.49
CA GLN A 245 23.31 22.76 34.64
C GLN A 245 22.56 22.62 35.98
N ALA A 246 21.24 22.83 36.01
CA ALA A 246 20.41 22.91 37.23
C ALA A 246 19.40 21.75 37.42
N ASP A 247 19.74 20.53 36.99
CA ASP A 247 18.93 19.30 37.16
C ASP A 247 17.51 19.24 36.54
N GLY A 248 17.12 20.22 35.72
CA GLY A 248 15.86 20.17 34.98
C GLY A 248 15.82 19.10 33.88
N GLN A 249 14.76 18.30 33.83
CA GLN A 249 14.42 17.35 32.75
C GLN A 249 13.53 17.97 31.65
N VAL A 250 13.19 19.25 31.80
CA VAL A 250 12.34 20.02 30.88
C VAL A 250 13.11 21.27 30.43
N MET A 251 13.28 21.45 29.13
CA MET A 251 13.89 22.63 28.54
C MET A 251 12.88 23.37 27.67
N ARG A 252 12.79 24.70 27.81
CA ARG A 252 11.85 25.52 27.03
C ARG A 252 12.60 26.31 25.96
N ILE A 253 12.31 26.03 24.70
CA ILE A 253 12.92 26.66 23.52
C ILE A 253 11.80 27.32 22.71
N LYS A 254 11.64 28.64 22.84
CA LYS A 254 10.51 29.39 22.24
C LYS A 254 9.17 28.74 22.64
N ASP A 255 8.35 28.33 21.68
CA ASP A 255 7.06 27.66 21.90
C ASP A 255 7.17 26.13 22.08
N ARG A 256 8.40 25.59 22.10
CA ARG A 256 8.68 24.16 22.22
C ARG A 256 9.16 23.79 23.62
N ILE A 257 8.74 22.63 24.10
CA ILE A 257 9.14 22.05 25.37
C ILE A 257 9.90 20.76 25.08
N VAL A 258 11.20 20.76 25.32
CA VAL A 258 12.11 19.63 25.11
C VAL A 258 12.25 18.83 26.40
N LEU A 259 11.79 17.57 26.41
CA LEU A 259 11.94 16.65 27.54
C LEU A 259 13.20 15.81 27.41
N LEU A 260 14.06 15.81 28.44
CA LEU A 260 15.33 15.06 28.44
C LEU A 260 15.36 14.05 29.57
N THR A 261 15.58 12.78 29.22
CA THR A 261 15.91 11.71 30.17
C THR A 261 17.34 11.87 30.68
N ASP A 262 17.67 11.27 31.83
CA ASP A 262 19.00 11.37 32.44
C ASP A 262 20.12 10.86 31.50
N ASP A 263 19.85 9.79 30.76
CA ASP A 263 20.78 9.21 29.79
C ASP A 263 21.02 10.10 28.55
N LYS A 264 20.02 10.89 28.15
CA LYS A 264 20.12 11.85 27.03
C LYS A 264 20.88 13.11 27.47
N LYS A 265 20.67 13.55 28.71
CA LYS A 265 21.45 14.63 29.35
C LYS A 265 22.94 14.29 29.41
N GLN A 266 23.28 13.02 29.67
CA GLN A 266 24.67 12.56 29.65
C GLN A 266 25.28 12.57 28.24
N ALA A 267 24.52 12.16 27.23
CA ALA A 267 24.97 12.22 25.82
C ALA A 267 25.25 13.66 25.35
N VAL A 268 24.40 14.63 25.71
CA VAL A 268 24.66 16.06 25.42
C VAL A 268 25.97 16.53 26.07
N LYS A 269 26.24 16.12 27.31
CA LYS A 269 27.48 16.48 28.02
C LYS A 269 28.72 15.90 27.33
N GLU A 270 28.65 14.68 26.81
CA GLU A 270 29.74 14.01 26.10
C GLU A 270 30.17 14.80 24.85
N VAL A 271 29.22 15.22 24.02
CA VAL A 271 29.50 16.02 22.82
C VAL A 271 30.13 17.37 23.17
N LEU A 272 29.65 18.00 24.24
CA LEU A 272 30.18 19.29 24.69
C LEU A 272 31.60 19.18 25.28
N GLN A 273 31.96 18.04 25.87
CA GLN A 273 33.32 17.79 26.37
C GLN A 273 34.31 17.50 25.24
N ASN A 274 33.87 16.82 24.18
CA ASN A 274 34.68 16.45 23.01
C ASN A 274 34.39 17.33 21.78
N ARG A 275 34.15 18.63 22.00
CA ARG A 275 33.64 19.57 20.98
C ARG A 275 34.53 19.78 19.75
N THR A 276 35.84 19.51 19.81
CA THR A 276 36.76 19.85 18.71
C THR A 276 37.66 18.68 18.32
N ILE A 277 37.67 18.31 17.04
CA ILE A 277 38.57 17.31 16.45
C ILE A 277 39.71 18.01 15.67
N PRO A 278 40.99 17.85 16.07
CA PRO A 278 42.12 18.48 15.40
C PRO A 278 42.30 18.00 13.95
N ALA A 279 42.75 18.90 13.05
CA ALA A 279 42.89 18.65 11.60
C ALA A 279 43.65 17.33 11.25
N HIS A 280 44.72 17.01 12.00
CA HIS A 280 45.51 15.80 11.75
C HIS A 280 44.82 14.47 12.14
N LYS A 281 43.72 14.52 12.91
CA LYS A 281 42.94 13.35 13.33
C LYS A 281 41.60 13.22 12.61
N VAL A 282 41.25 14.15 11.72
CA VAL A 282 39.97 14.16 11.01
C VAL A 282 39.79 12.89 10.16
N ALA A 283 40.84 12.45 9.46
CA ALA A 283 40.78 11.23 8.66
C ALA A 283 40.57 9.96 9.51
N GLU A 284 41.13 9.92 10.72
CA GLU A 284 40.98 8.82 11.68
C GLU A 284 39.59 8.84 12.33
N PHE A 285 39.07 10.03 12.63
CA PHE A 285 37.73 10.27 13.15
C PHE A 285 36.65 9.82 12.15
N ILE A 286 36.78 10.15 10.86
CA ILE A 286 35.82 9.71 9.82
C ILE A 286 35.82 8.18 9.66
N LYS A 287 37.00 7.55 9.76
CA LYS A 287 37.14 6.10 9.62
C LYS A 287 36.64 5.32 10.85
N THR A 288 36.74 5.93 12.03
CA THR A 288 36.41 5.30 13.32
C THR A 288 35.88 6.34 14.31
N PRO A 289 34.65 6.85 14.14
CA PRO A 289 34.11 7.89 15.02
C PRO A 289 33.98 7.44 16.48
N SER A 290 33.73 6.15 16.70
CA SER A 290 33.61 5.52 18.02
C SER A 290 34.89 5.56 18.86
N ALA A 291 36.04 5.86 18.25
CA ALA A 291 37.29 6.06 18.98
C ALA A 291 37.38 7.43 19.66
N PHE A 292 36.51 8.38 19.29
CA PHE A 292 36.54 9.76 19.76
C PHE A 292 35.28 10.15 20.55
N LEU A 293 34.18 9.43 20.35
CA LEU A 293 32.91 9.67 21.01
C LEU A 293 32.37 8.33 21.51
N ASP A 294 31.79 8.32 22.70
CA ASP A 294 31.21 7.11 23.26
C ASP A 294 29.95 6.68 22.47
N ALA A 295 30.14 5.72 21.56
CA ALA A 295 29.11 5.15 20.71
C ALA A 295 28.01 4.39 21.50
N SER A 296 28.21 4.15 22.81
CA SER A 296 27.18 3.56 23.67
C SER A 296 26.11 4.58 24.07
N ILE A 297 26.42 5.89 23.98
CA ILE A 297 25.51 6.98 24.34
C ILE A 297 25.18 7.93 23.18
N LEU A 298 25.97 7.91 22.09
CA LEU A 298 25.82 8.73 20.88
C LEU A 298 25.65 7.85 19.62
N ASN A 299 24.79 8.27 18.69
CA ASN A 299 24.70 7.61 17.38
C ASN A 299 25.68 8.24 16.39
N LEU A 300 26.61 7.42 15.90
CA LEU A 300 27.76 7.84 15.11
C LEU A 300 27.83 7.20 13.71
N ASP A 301 26.78 6.48 13.28
CA ASP A 301 26.78 5.65 12.07
C ASP A 301 25.89 6.22 10.95
N LEU A 302 26.40 6.27 9.71
CA LEU A 302 25.65 6.66 8.49
C LEU A 302 25.92 5.70 7.31
N GLY A 303 26.13 4.40 7.58
CA GLY A 303 26.46 3.38 6.56
C GLY A 303 25.36 3.13 5.51
N PHE A 304 25.26 3.99 4.50
CA PHE A 304 24.27 3.88 3.42
C PHE A 304 24.91 3.92 2.02
N SER A 305 24.16 3.48 1.01
CA SER A 305 24.56 3.51 -0.41
C SER A 305 24.90 4.93 -0.89
N LEU A 306 25.75 5.07 -1.93
CA LEU A 306 26.08 6.35 -2.58
C LEU A 306 24.86 7.16 -3.03
N ARG A 307 23.74 6.47 -3.31
CA ARG A 307 22.48 7.11 -3.66
C ARG A 307 21.74 7.68 -2.45
N VAL A 308 22.01 7.21 -1.24
CA VAL A 308 21.37 7.70 -0.02
C VAL A 308 22.11 8.95 0.44
N ALA A 309 21.46 10.09 0.30
CA ALA A 309 21.95 11.36 0.83
C ALA A 309 21.88 11.41 2.36
N GLY A 310 20.91 10.72 2.96
CA GLY A 310 20.76 10.63 4.42
C GLY A 310 19.40 10.07 4.83
N ILE A 311 19.05 10.25 6.10
CA ILE A 311 17.73 9.93 6.66
C ILE A 311 16.99 11.24 6.93
N GLY A 312 15.73 11.37 6.51
CA GLY A 312 14.96 12.59 6.70
C GLY A 312 13.45 12.39 6.63
N LYS A 313 12.69 13.45 6.97
CA LYS A 313 11.22 13.43 6.92
C LYS A 313 10.71 13.27 5.49
N MET A 314 9.63 12.53 5.33
CA MET A 314 8.98 12.27 4.06
C MET A 314 8.23 13.53 3.62
N VAL A 315 8.85 14.31 2.76
CA VAL A 315 8.15 15.36 2.03
C VAL A 315 7.39 14.69 0.88
N HIS A 316 6.06 14.83 0.90
CA HIS A 316 5.23 14.43 -0.24
C HIS A 316 5.45 15.47 -1.35
N ILE A 317 6.39 15.19 -2.24
CA ILE A 317 6.53 15.93 -3.49
C ILE A 317 5.48 15.34 -4.44
N PRO A 318 4.41 16.07 -4.80
CA PRO A 318 3.46 15.58 -5.79
C PRO A 318 4.20 15.36 -7.11
N PHE A 319 4.39 14.10 -7.47
CA PHE A 319 5.01 13.72 -8.73
C PHE A 319 4.00 14.01 -9.85
N GLY A 320 4.19 15.11 -10.59
CA GLY A 320 3.46 15.37 -11.84
C GLY A 320 2.32 16.39 -11.83
N GLN A 321 2.33 17.42 -10.98
CA GLN A 321 1.53 18.63 -11.25
C GLN A 321 2.45 19.79 -11.67
N ASP A 322 2.57 19.93 -12.99
CA ASP A 322 3.02 21.16 -13.67
C ASP A 322 2.46 21.11 -15.09
N SER A 323 1.14 21.21 -15.24
CA SER A 323 0.52 21.40 -16.55
C SER A 323 0.25 22.89 -16.77
N ASP A 324 1.17 23.57 -17.47
CA ASP A 324 0.85 24.85 -18.08
C ASP A 324 -0.01 24.64 -19.34
N GLY A 325 -1.20 25.22 -19.29
CA GLY A 325 -1.77 26.03 -20.38
C GLY A 325 -2.14 25.36 -21.70
N SER A 326 -3.36 24.83 -21.80
CA SER A 326 -4.33 25.22 -22.86
C SER A 326 -5.70 24.54 -22.68
N ASN A 327 -6.61 25.28 -22.06
CA ASN A 327 -8.09 25.27 -22.12
C ASN A 327 -8.89 23.93 -22.12
N GLY A 328 -9.46 23.62 -20.95
CA GLY A 328 -10.92 23.75 -20.79
C GLY A 328 -11.75 22.48 -20.59
N TRP A 329 -11.96 22.09 -19.32
CA TRP A 329 -13.33 21.78 -18.83
C TRP A 329 -13.54 21.97 -17.31
N PHE A 330 -12.51 22.10 -16.48
CA PHE A 330 -12.66 22.67 -15.12
C PHE A 330 -11.41 23.48 -14.75
N SER A 331 -11.31 24.68 -15.31
CA SER A 331 -10.47 25.74 -14.75
C SER A 331 -11.37 26.65 -13.93
N THR A 332 -11.41 26.46 -12.62
CA THR A 332 -11.43 27.65 -11.76
C THR A 332 -10.06 28.27 -11.95
N ASN A 333 -10.02 29.53 -12.36
CA ASN A 333 -8.79 30.30 -12.38
C ASN A 333 -8.12 30.15 -11.00
N ALA A 334 -6.81 30.34 -10.90
CA ALA A 334 -6.33 31.00 -9.70
C ALA A 334 -6.96 32.40 -9.76
N ASP A 335 -8.21 32.50 -9.30
CA ASP A 335 -8.89 33.77 -9.17
C ASP A 335 -8.00 34.59 -8.23
N SER A 336 -7.56 35.75 -8.70
CA SER A 336 -6.92 36.72 -7.83
C SER A 336 -7.90 37.02 -6.70
N GLU A 337 -7.46 36.82 -5.46
CA GLU A 337 -8.29 37.02 -4.29
C GLU A 337 -8.78 38.48 -4.27
N PRO A 338 -10.03 38.71 -3.88
CA PRO A 338 -10.61 40.03 -3.89
C PRO A 338 -9.91 40.91 -2.86
N THR A 339 -9.89 42.21 -3.13
CA THR A 339 -9.05 43.16 -2.39
C THR A 339 -9.36 43.20 -0.88
N GLU A 340 -10.57 42.83 -0.47
CA GLU A 340 -11.00 42.68 0.93
C GLU A 340 -10.15 41.68 1.72
N ARG A 341 -9.42 40.78 1.05
CA ARG A 341 -8.51 39.83 1.68
C ARG A 341 -7.31 40.51 2.37
N LEU A 342 -6.95 41.71 1.92
CA LEU A 342 -5.90 42.53 2.54
C LEU A 342 -6.18 42.84 4.01
N VAL A 343 -7.44 42.87 4.45
CA VAL A 343 -7.81 43.09 5.86
C VAL A 343 -7.27 42.00 6.79
N LYS A 344 -7.02 40.78 6.27
CA LYS A 344 -6.45 39.68 7.04
C LYS A 344 -4.95 39.48 6.81
N LEU A 345 -4.43 39.90 5.67
CA LEU A 345 -3.02 39.72 5.31
C LEU A 345 -2.14 40.86 5.83
N LEU A 346 -2.71 42.06 6.01
CA LEU A 346 -1.97 43.22 6.49
C LEU A 346 -2.23 43.38 8.00
N GLU A 347 -1.38 42.75 8.81
CA GLU A 347 -1.53 42.70 10.27
C GLU A 347 -0.81 43.84 11.00
N CYS A 348 0.09 44.57 10.34
CA CYS A 348 0.74 45.75 10.91
C CYS A 348 1.00 46.88 9.89
N GLU A 349 1.34 48.08 10.37
CA GLU A 349 1.59 49.26 9.53
C GLU A 349 2.80 49.06 8.59
N GLU A 350 3.77 48.21 8.96
CA GLU A 350 4.90 47.86 8.09
C GLU A 350 4.45 47.04 6.87
N ASP A 351 3.49 46.13 7.04
CA ASP A 351 2.91 45.33 5.95
C ASP A 351 2.12 46.22 4.99
N VAL A 352 1.35 47.17 5.51
CA VAL A 352 0.60 48.16 4.72
C VAL A 352 1.55 48.99 3.85
N VAL A 353 2.66 49.46 4.42
CA VAL A 353 3.67 50.23 3.68
C VAL A 353 4.38 49.37 2.63
N SER A 354 4.68 48.11 2.95
CA SER A 354 5.26 47.14 2.01
C SER A 354 4.32 46.88 0.83
N PHE A 355 3.04 46.65 1.11
CA PHE A 355 2.01 46.45 0.09
C PHE A 355 1.81 47.70 -0.77
N GLU A 356 1.70 48.90 -0.18
CA GLU A 356 1.55 50.15 -0.95
C GLU A 356 2.71 50.35 -1.93
N LYS A 357 3.94 49.98 -1.53
CA LYS A 357 5.12 50.06 -2.40
C LYS A 357 5.04 49.06 -3.57
N SER A 358 4.69 47.81 -3.28
CA SER A 358 4.49 46.76 -4.30
C SER A 358 3.33 47.07 -5.23
N TYR A 359 2.25 47.65 -4.70
CA TYR A 359 1.08 48.12 -5.45
C TYR A 359 1.42 49.25 -6.42
N GLN A 360 2.16 50.27 -5.99
CA GLN A 360 2.60 51.35 -6.88
C GLN A 360 3.55 50.85 -7.98
N GLN A 361 4.41 49.89 -7.64
CA GLN A 361 5.30 49.25 -8.62
C GLN A 361 4.53 48.43 -9.66
N ALA A 362 3.54 47.63 -9.23
CA ALA A 362 2.68 46.84 -10.11
C ALA A 362 1.80 47.73 -11.01
N LYS A 363 1.27 48.83 -10.47
CA LYS A 363 0.53 49.84 -11.25
C LYS A 363 1.40 50.50 -12.32
N GLY A 364 2.66 50.79 -12.00
CA GLY A 364 3.64 51.30 -12.98
C GLY A 364 3.95 50.32 -14.12
N GLN A 365 3.66 49.04 -13.94
CA GLN A 365 3.89 47.96 -14.91
C GLN A 365 2.60 47.47 -15.59
N ASN A 366 1.44 48.10 -15.36
CA ASN A 366 0.12 47.65 -15.82
C ASN A 366 -0.21 46.20 -15.41
N ALA A 367 0.19 45.78 -14.20
CA ALA A 367 -0.20 44.48 -13.65
C ALA A 367 -1.60 44.57 -13.02
N ASP A 368 -2.40 43.52 -13.23
CA ASP A 368 -3.77 43.42 -12.70
C ASP A 368 -3.84 42.85 -11.27
N SER A 369 -2.70 42.41 -10.71
CA SER A 369 -2.63 41.77 -9.39
C SER A 369 -1.27 41.94 -8.70
N VAL A 370 -1.24 41.80 -7.37
CA VAL A 370 -0.03 41.94 -6.51
C VAL A 370 0.05 40.79 -5.53
N ILE A 371 1.26 40.27 -5.30
CA ILE A 371 1.50 39.17 -4.35
C ILE A 371 1.72 39.72 -2.94
N VAL A 372 1.03 39.14 -1.95
CA VAL A 372 1.17 39.44 -0.50
C VAL A 372 1.12 38.11 0.26
N ASP A 373 2.13 37.79 1.06
CA ASP A 373 2.25 36.52 1.80
C ASP A 373 1.91 35.27 0.96
N ASP A 374 2.48 35.20 -0.24
CA ASP A 374 2.27 34.13 -1.23
C ASP A 374 0.82 34.04 -1.81
N GLU A 375 -0.07 34.98 -1.50
CA GLU A 375 -1.41 35.12 -2.10
C GLU A 375 -1.45 36.21 -3.20
N LEU A 376 -2.24 35.99 -4.27
CA LEU A 376 -2.35 36.86 -5.45
C LEU A 376 -3.59 37.77 -5.34
N ILE A 377 -3.41 39.05 -5.02
CA ILE A 377 -4.51 39.99 -4.76
C ILE A 377 -4.89 40.78 -6.02
N ASP A 378 -6.18 40.85 -6.35
CA ASP A 378 -6.69 41.66 -7.47
C ASP A 378 -6.58 43.17 -7.15
N ILE A 379 -5.93 43.91 -8.05
CA ILE A 379 -5.71 45.35 -7.89
C ILE A 379 -6.31 46.19 -9.04
N ARG A 380 -7.15 45.60 -9.89
CA ARG A 380 -7.78 46.27 -11.04
C ARG A 380 -8.67 47.45 -10.67
N ASP A 381 -9.33 47.40 -9.50
CA ASP A 381 -10.16 48.50 -8.98
C ASP A 381 -9.40 49.32 -7.93
N GLU A 382 -8.74 50.38 -8.40
CA GLU A 382 -7.95 51.29 -7.55
C GLU A 382 -8.79 51.95 -6.43
N LYS A 383 -10.09 52.14 -6.65
CA LYS A 383 -10.97 52.72 -5.63
C LYS A 383 -11.24 51.70 -4.52
N ARG A 384 -11.44 50.42 -4.88
CA ARG A 384 -11.61 49.31 -3.92
C ARG A 384 -10.35 49.07 -3.07
N VAL A 385 -9.17 49.13 -3.70
CA VAL A 385 -7.88 48.99 -3.00
C VAL A 385 -7.67 50.09 -1.97
N SER A 386 -7.93 51.34 -2.34
CA SER A 386 -7.77 52.47 -1.41
C SER A 386 -8.81 52.47 -0.28
N GLU A 387 -10.06 52.09 -0.55
CA GLU A 387 -11.10 51.92 0.48
C GLU A 387 -10.72 50.80 1.48
N THR A 388 -10.23 49.66 0.98
CA THR A 388 -9.82 48.53 1.84
C THR A 388 -8.59 48.86 2.68
N LEU A 389 -7.59 49.55 2.11
CA LEU A 389 -6.41 49.97 2.89
C LEU A 389 -6.75 51.00 3.97
N ALA A 390 -7.75 51.85 3.74
CA ALA A 390 -8.27 52.75 4.77
C ALA A 390 -8.95 51.96 5.90
N GLU A 391 -9.72 50.92 5.56
CA GLU A 391 -10.33 50.01 6.54
C GLU A 391 -9.29 49.21 7.33
N VAL A 392 -8.24 48.69 6.67
CA VAL A 392 -7.11 48.01 7.35
C VAL A 392 -6.45 48.96 8.35
N ARG A 393 -6.12 50.20 7.94
CA ARG A 393 -5.52 51.19 8.84
C ARG A 393 -6.45 51.58 9.99
N GLU A 394 -7.76 51.64 9.76
CA GLU A 394 -8.75 51.90 10.80
C GLU A 394 -8.87 50.73 11.80
N ASN A 395 -8.82 49.48 11.31
CA ASN A 395 -8.81 48.27 12.12
C ASN A 395 -7.51 48.11 12.94
N LEU A 396 -6.37 48.47 12.36
CA LEU A 396 -5.08 48.53 13.07
C LEU A 396 -5.05 49.63 14.13
N ALA A 397 -5.76 50.74 13.90
CA ALA A 397 -5.87 51.84 14.86
C ALA A 397 -6.88 51.58 15.99
N ASN A 398 -7.92 50.77 15.79
CA ASN A 398 -8.95 50.43 16.78
C ASN A 398 -9.32 48.92 16.75
N PRO A 399 -8.58 48.04 17.47
CA PRO A 399 -8.71 46.58 17.37
C PRO A 399 -9.94 45.96 18.07
N SER A 400 -11.02 46.71 18.25
CA SER A 400 -12.20 46.26 19.00
C SER A 400 -13.51 46.45 18.21
N HIS A 401 -13.73 45.67 17.15
CA HIS A 401 -15.05 45.12 16.78
C HIS A 401 -15.00 44.19 15.55
N ASN A 402 -15.72 43.06 15.67
CA ASN A 402 -16.28 42.18 14.64
C ASN A 402 -15.42 41.09 13.96
N SER A 403 -15.87 39.84 14.14
CA SER A 403 -15.70 38.75 13.18
C SER A 403 -16.97 37.89 13.11
N ASP A 404 -17.89 38.26 12.21
CA ASP A 404 -18.90 37.37 11.63
C ASP A 404 -18.55 37.18 10.15
N ILE A 405 -17.83 36.09 9.82
CA ILE A 405 -17.74 35.52 8.46
C ILE A 405 -17.64 33.98 8.59
N PRO A 406 -18.33 33.18 7.76
CA PRO A 406 -18.53 31.74 7.94
C PRO A 406 -17.28 30.92 7.64
N LYS A 407 -17.07 29.82 8.39
CA LYS A 407 -16.06 28.78 8.10
C LYS A 407 -16.60 27.79 7.07
N THR A 408 -15.97 27.72 5.91
CA THR A 408 -15.97 26.57 5.00
C THR A 408 -14.87 25.57 5.37
N ASP A 409 -15.09 24.33 4.97
CA ASP A 409 -14.48 23.08 5.43
C ASP A 409 -12.96 22.89 5.25
N ASP A 410 -12.46 22.00 6.11
CA ASP A 410 -11.39 20.99 5.97
C ASP A 410 -9.96 21.39 5.57
N LEU A 411 -9.01 21.18 6.50
CA LEU A 411 -7.66 20.68 6.18
C LEU A 411 -7.14 19.70 7.28
N PRO A 412 -6.66 18.50 6.93
CA PRO A 412 -6.16 17.48 7.87
C PRO A 412 -4.66 17.65 8.22
N VAL A 413 -4.26 17.36 9.47
CA VAL A 413 -2.85 17.37 9.91
C VAL A 413 -2.17 16.02 9.61
N LYS A 414 -1.04 16.06 8.90
CA LYS A 414 -0.26 14.90 8.39
C LYS A 414 0.57 14.21 9.49
N LYS A 415 0.57 12.87 9.50
CA LYS A 415 1.58 12.03 10.18
C LYS A 415 2.95 12.21 9.50
N GLU A 416 4.00 12.49 10.27
CA GLU A 416 5.35 12.61 9.76
C GLU A 416 6.04 11.24 9.70
N GLN A 417 6.44 10.82 8.50
CA GLN A 417 7.13 9.55 8.28
C GLN A 417 8.61 9.82 7.99
N VAL A 418 9.54 9.10 8.62
CA VAL A 418 10.98 9.19 8.31
C VAL A 418 11.35 8.21 7.19
N SER A 419 12.20 8.63 6.25
CA SER A 419 12.60 7.84 5.08
C SER A 419 14.05 8.11 4.64
N LEU A 420 14.61 7.23 3.81
CA LEU A 420 15.87 7.47 3.11
C LEU A 420 15.70 8.64 2.12
N LEU A 421 16.53 9.66 2.24
CA LEU A 421 16.67 10.74 1.26
C LEU A 421 17.60 10.25 0.15
N LEU A 422 17.16 10.34 -1.10
CA LEU A 422 17.92 9.88 -2.25
C LEU A 422 18.51 11.06 -3.01
N LYS A 423 19.73 10.90 -3.50
CA LYS A 423 20.34 11.77 -4.50
C LYS A 423 19.75 11.43 -5.88
N ASP A 424 19.30 12.46 -6.59
CA ASP A 424 18.81 12.34 -7.96
C ASP A 424 19.94 12.56 -8.97
N SER A 425 19.77 11.93 -10.12
CA SER A 425 20.69 12.03 -11.25
C SER A 425 20.29 13.23 -12.11
N GLU A 426 20.91 14.38 -11.89
CA GLU A 426 20.62 15.61 -12.63
C GLU A 426 21.09 15.56 -14.10
N GLU A 427 22.03 14.69 -14.46
CA GLU A 427 22.55 14.59 -15.83
C GLU A 427 22.07 13.32 -16.54
N HIS A 428 21.57 13.47 -17.77
CA HIS A 428 21.35 12.34 -18.67
C HIS A 428 22.69 11.89 -19.24
N ASN A 429 23.16 10.72 -18.78
CA ASN A 429 24.48 10.22 -19.16
C ASN A 429 24.39 9.27 -20.36
N LYS A 430 24.64 9.80 -21.56
CA LYS A 430 24.66 9.02 -22.81
C LYS A 430 25.84 8.06 -22.89
N ASP A 431 26.93 8.33 -22.18
CA ASP A 431 28.13 7.48 -22.18
C ASP A 431 27.82 6.08 -21.61
N ILE A 432 26.80 5.95 -20.77
CA ILE A 432 26.32 4.65 -20.25
C ILE A 432 25.87 3.73 -21.39
N VAL A 433 25.15 4.26 -22.39
CA VAL A 433 24.68 3.48 -23.54
C VAL A 433 25.85 3.11 -24.45
N ASP A 434 26.77 4.05 -24.67
CA ASP A 434 27.95 3.83 -25.50
C ASP A 434 28.88 2.77 -24.89
N LYS A 435 29.10 2.80 -23.56
CA LYS A 435 29.84 1.77 -22.82
C LYS A 435 29.28 0.38 -23.07
N VAL A 436 27.96 0.23 -22.93
CA VAL A 436 27.29 -1.07 -23.09
C VAL A 436 27.28 -1.52 -24.56
N SER A 437 27.22 -0.59 -25.51
CA SER A 437 27.26 -0.91 -26.94
C SER A 437 28.56 -1.56 -27.42
N GLN A 438 29.65 -1.35 -26.68
CA GLN A 438 30.98 -1.89 -26.98
C GLN A 438 31.27 -3.23 -26.28
N LEU A 439 30.33 -3.75 -25.49
CA LEU A 439 30.51 -5.00 -24.75
C LEU A 439 30.51 -6.21 -25.67
N ASP A 440 31.35 -7.19 -25.32
CA ASP A 440 31.37 -8.49 -25.97
C ASP A 440 30.04 -9.22 -25.72
N LYS A 441 29.44 -9.70 -26.80
CA LYS A 441 28.16 -10.41 -26.78
C LYS A 441 28.33 -11.93 -26.77
N ASP A 442 29.54 -12.43 -26.97
CA ASP A 442 29.85 -13.86 -27.02
C ASP A 442 30.27 -14.40 -25.63
N ILE A 443 29.47 -14.11 -24.60
CA ILE A 443 29.69 -14.62 -23.24
C ILE A 443 29.06 -16.01 -23.11
N SER A 444 29.91 -17.00 -22.86
CA SER A 444 29.49 -18.36 -22.49
C SER A 444 29.39 -18.52 -20.98
N PHE A 445 28.42 -19.31 -20.51
CA PHE A 445 28.28 -19.71 -19.11
C PHE A 445 28.38 -21.22 -18.94
N ASP A 446 28.71 -21.68 -17.73
CA ASP A 446 28.87 -23.10 -17.45
C ASP A 446 27.51 -23.83 -17.42
N ARG A 447 27.42 -24.93 -18.20
CA ARG A 447 26.22 -25.78 -18.28
C ARG A 447 26.34 -27.06 -17.45
N THR A 448 27.52 -27.39 -16.92
CA THR A 448 27.79 -28.70 -16.31
C THR A 448 26.98 -28.95 -15.03
N ASN A 449 26.73 -27.90 -14.25
CA ASN A 449 25.98 -27.99 -13.00
C ASN A 449 24.46 -27.75 -13.15
N LEU A 450 23.97 -27.53 -14.37
CA LEU A 450 22.53 -27.29 -14.59
C LEU A 450 21.76 -28.61 -14.62
N ALA A 451 20.69 -28.71 -13.84
CA ALA A 451 19.82 -29.90 -13.80
C ALA A 451 18.90 -30.00 -15.02
N ARG A 452 18.73 -28.91 -15.77
CA ARG A 452 17.95 -28.84 -17.01
C ARG A 452 18.66 -27.99 -18.05
N THR A 453 18.43 -28.30 -19.33
CA THR A 453 18.99 -27.53 -20.44
C THR A 453 18.17 -26.26 -20.68
N PRO A 454 18.81 -25.07 -20.78
CA PRO A 454 18.12 -23.83 -21.14
C PRO A 454 17.53 -23.92 -22.56
N PHE A 455 16.37 -23.31 -22.77
CA PHE A 455 15.85 -23.08 -24.12
C PHE A 455 16.69 -22.02 -24.87
N PRO A 456 16.67 -21.99 -26.21
CA PRO A 456 17.47 -21.04 -26.99
C PRO A 456 17.26 -19.58 -26.57
N HIS A 457 16.01 -19.15 -26.35
CA HIS A 457 15.73 -17.82 -25.84
C HIS A 457 16.31 -17.63 -24.43
N GLN A 458 16.23 -18.63 -23.56
CA GLN A 458 16.81 -18.52 -22.22
C GLN A 458 18.32 -18.34 -22.27
N GLU A 459 19.02 -19.02 -23.18
CA GLU A 459 20.46 -18.82 -23.39
C GLU A 459 20.77 -17.37 -23.77
N SER A 460 20.06 -16.81 -24.76
CA SER A 460 20.23 -15.42 -25.16
C SER A 460 19.95 -14.44 -24.01
N GLY A 461 18.96 -14.74 -23.17
CA GLY A 461 18.63 -13.91 -22.01
C GLY A 461 19.68 -13.96 -20.90
N ILE A 462 20.25 -15.15 -20.64
CA ILE A 462 21.33 -15.33 -19.66
C ILE A 462 22.59 -14.59 -20.13
N THR A 463 23.02 -14.81 -21.38
CA THR A 463 24.18 -14.13 -21.97
C THR A 463 24.03 -12.61 -21.95
N TRP A 464 22.82 -12.09 -22.24
CA TRP A 464 22.53 -10.66 -22.14
C TRP A 464 22.69 -10.10 -20.71
N MET A 465 22.19 -10.81 -19.69
CA MET A 465 22.39 -10.33 -18.31
C MET A 465 23.85 -10.38 -17.88
N LEU A 466 24.60 -11.41 -18.33
CA LEU A 466 26.01 -11.56 -17.99
C LEU A 466 26.90 -10.47 -18.60
N SER A 467 26.59 -9.98 -19.81
CA SER A 467 27.36 -8.89 -20.41
C SER A 467 27.24 -7.60 -19.61
N LEU A 468 26.03 -7.26 -19.17
CA LEU A 468 25.79 -6.09 -18.32
C LEU A 468 26.44 -6.25 -16.94
N LEU A 469 26.36 -7.45 -16.36
CA LEU A 469 26.97 -7.77 -15.07
C LEU A 469 28.50 -7.62 -15.10
N GLN A 470 29.15 -8.14 -16.15
CA GLN A 470 30.60 -8.03 -16.32
C GLN A 470 31.05 -6.58 -16.46
N SER A 471 30.29 -5.76 -17.19
CA SER A 471 30.55 -4.32 -17.28
C SER A 471 30.43 -3.63 -15.92
N ALA A 472 29.39 -3.96 -15.14
CA ALA A 472 29.17 -3.39 -13.81
C ALA A 472 30.33 -3.70 -12.84
N GLN A 473 30.98 -4.85 -12.98
CA GLN A 473 32.11 -5.26 -12.14
C GLN A 473 33.45 -4.59 -12.48
N LEU A 474 33.57 -4.01 -13.68
CA LEU A 474 34.77 -3.31 -14.15
C LEU A 474 34.74 -1.81 -13.83
N ASP A 475 33.55 -1.23 -13.68
CA ASP A 475 33.38 0.18 -13.35
C ASP A 475 33.72 0.49 -11.87
N ASN A 476 34.07 1.75 -11.60
CA ASN A 476 34.29 2.21 -10.23
C ASN A 476 32.97 2.26 -9.46
N HIS A 477 32.89 1.54 -8.32
CA HIS A 477 31.69 1.51 -7.49
C HIS A 477 31.28 2.87 -6.93
N ASP A 478 32.22 3.82 -6.78
CA ASP A 478 31.97 5.18 -6.30
C ASP A 478 31.37 6.11 -7.36
N ASP A 479 31.30 5.67 -8.62
CA ASP A 479 30.70 6.42 -9.72
C ASP A 479 29.18 6.17 -9.81
N MET A 480 28.40 7.25 -9.68
CA MET A 480 26.93 7.21 -9.78
C MET A 480 26.45 6.85 -11.20
N TYR A 481 27.28 7.04 -12.22
CA TYR A 481 26.95 6.77 -13.63
C TYR A 481 27.59 5.48 -14.17
N ARG A 482 27.98 4.55 -13.29
CA ARG A 482 28.40 3.20 -13.67
C ARG A 482 27.23 2.35 -14.17
N VAL A 483 27.52 1.23 -14.83
CA VAL A 483 26.51 0.17 -15.05
C VAL A 483 26.12 -0.44 -13.69
N GLN A 484 24.83 -0.38 -13.36
CA GLN A 484 24.25 -0.78 -12.08
C GLN A 484 23.14 -1.83 -12.22
N GLY A 485 22.49 -1.96 -13.37
CA GLY A 485 21.38 -2.90 -13.46
C GLY A 485 20.69 -3.00 -14.82
N ALA A 486 19.60 -3.76 -14.85
CA ALA A 486 18.85 -4.05 -16.08
C ALA A 486 17.38 -4.41 -15.81
N LEU A 487 16.55 -4.32 -16.85
CA LEU A 487 15.12 -4.66 -16.83
C LEU A 487 14.83 -5.88 -17.73
N LEU A 488 14.57 -7.03 -17.12
CA LEU A 488 14.10 -8.24 -17.78
C LEU A 488 12.55 -8.23 -17.86
N ALA A 489 12.04 -7.72 -18.98
CA ALA A 489 10.63 -7.47 -19.25
C ALA A 489 9.95 -8.54 -20.13
N ASP A 490 10.50 -9.75 -20.15
CA ASP A 490 9.95 -10.89 -20.89
C ASP A 490 8.52 -11.25 -20.47
N ASP A 491 7.75 -11.80 -21.41
CA ASP A 491 6.43 -12.34 -21.16
C ASP A 491 6.39 -13.39 -20.03
N MET A 492 5.23 -13.49 -19.40
CA MET A 492 5.05 -14.24 -18.17
C MET A 492 5.05 -15.74 -18.41
N GLY A 493 6.18 -16.39 -18.18
CA GLY A 493 6.29 -17.84 -18.34
C GLY A 493 7.43 -18.29 -19.23
N LEU A 494 8.23 -17.36 -19.75
CA LEU A 494 9.45 -17.64 -20.51
C LEU A 494 10.62 -18.14 -19.64
N GLY A 495 10.46 -18.19 -18.32
CA GLY A 495 11.47 -18.71 -17.37
C GLY A 495 12.42 -17.66 -16.80
N LYS A 496 11.93 -16.45 -16.50
CA LYS A 496 12.72 -15.37 -15.88
C LYS A 496 13.48 -15.82 -14.64
N THR A 497 12.79 -16.48 -13.70
CA THR A 497 13.39 -17.04 -12.48
C THR A 497 14.57 -17.96 -12.78
N TYR A 498 14.42 -18.88 -13.74
CA TYR A 498 15.50 -19.78 -14.14
C TYR A 498 16.71 -19.02 -14.72
N MET A 499 16.47 -18.10 -15.66
CA MET A 499 17.53 -17.29 -16.25
C MET A 499 18.27 -16.48 -15.17
N THR A 500 17.53 -15.89 -14.23
CA THR A 500 18.11 -15.15 -13.11
C THR A 500 18.96 -16.05 -12.21
N LEU A 501 18.50 -17.25 -11.86
CA LEU A 501 19.27 -18.19 -11.04
C LEU A 501 20.58 -18.59 -11.70
N VAL A 502 20.57 -18.89 -13.01
CA VAL A 502 21.80 -19.19 -13.76
C VAL A 502 22.76 -18.01 -13.74
N MET A 503 22.26 -16.79 -13.97
CA MET A 503 23.08 -15.57 -13.87
C MET A 503 23.70 -15.38 -12.48
N LEU A 504 22.95 -15.64 -11.41
CA LEU A 504 23.46 -15.54 -10.03
C LEU A 504 24.56 -16.56 -9.73
N ALA A 505 24.42 -17.79 -10.25
CA ALA A 505 25.44 -18.82 -10.09
C ALA A 505 26.74 -18.43 -10.82
N GLU A 506 26.62 -17.90 -12.04
CA GLU A 506 27.76 -17.43 -12.83
C GLU A 506 28.42 -16.20 -12.20
N TYR A 507 27.66 -15.25 -11.64
CA TYR A 507 28.20 -14.14 -10.85
C TYR A 507 29.16 -14.64 -9.75
N LEU A 508 28.74 -15.63 -8.96
CA LEU A 508 29.57 -16.21 -7.90
C LEU A 508 30.82 -16.90 -8.46
N SER A 509 30.67 -17.64 -9.57
CA SER A 509 31.80 -18.26 -10.28
C SER A 509 32.83 -17.22 -10.73
N ILE A 510 32.38 -16.11 -11.33
CA ILE A 510 33.24 -15.01 -11.78
C ILE A 510 33.94 -14.33 -10.60
N GLN A 511 33.24 -14.08 -9.47
CA GLN A 511 33.87 -13.49 -8.28
C GLN A 511 34.98 -14.39 -7.74
N LYS A 512 34.72 -15.70 -7.67
CA LYS A 512 35.71 -16.70 -7.24
C LYS A 512 36.92 -16.76 -8.17
N GLN A 513 36.71 -16.72 -9.49
CA GLN A 513 37.81 -16.72 -10.47
C GLN A 513 38.68 -15.46 -10.36
N ASN A 514 38.09 -14.33 -10.01
CA ASN A 514 38.78 -13.05 -9.86
C ASN A 514 39.32 -12.80 -8.43
N ASP A 515 39.27 -13.79 -7.54
CA ASP A 515 39.69 -13.69 -6.13
C ASP A 515 39.02 -12.50 -5.38
N LYS A 516 37.75 -12.26 -5.72
CA LYS A 516 36.90 -11.22 -5.11
C LYS A 516 35.90 -11.85 -4.12
N SER A 517 35.35 -11.03 -3.22
CA SER A 517 34.33 -11.45 -2.26
C SER A 517 33.09 -12.00 -2.96
N GLU A 518 32.64 -13.19 -2.58
CA GLU A 518 31.40 -13.82 -3.05
C GLU A 518 30.19 -13.25 -2.29
N LYS A 519 29.95 -11.93 -2.44
CA LYS A 519 28.95 -11.16 -1.69
C LYS A 519 27.56 -11.82 -1.63
N PRO A 520 26.76 -11.57 -0.57
CA PRO A 520 25.40 -12.10 -0.44
C PRO A 520 24.47 -11.60 -1.56
N ILE A 521 23.40 -12.35 -1.83
CA ILE A 521 22.40 -12.04 -2.86
C ILE A 521 21.04 -11.75 -2.19
N LEU A 522 20.34 -10.73 -2.66
CA LEU A 522 18.99 -10.39 -2.20
C LEU A 522 17.97 -10.62 -3.32
N ILE A 523 16.90 -11.35 -3.03
CA ILE A 523 15.75 -11.54 -3.91
C ILE A 523 14.53 -10.94 -3.22
N VAL A 524 13.91 -9.94 -3.85
CA VAL A 524 12.69 -9.27 -3.39
C VAL A 524 11.56 -9.68 -4.31
N ALA A 525 10.55 -10.38 -3.78
CA ALA A 525 9.42 -10.89 -4.56
C ALA A 525 8.10 -10.75 -3.79
N PRO A 526 6.93 -10.81 -4.46
CA PRO A 526 5.64 -10.95 -3.79
C PRO A 526 5.61 -12.16 -2.84
N LEU A 527 4.87 -12.04 -1.74
CA LEU A 527 4.79 -13.05 -0.67
C LEU A 527 4.52 -14.48 -1.18
N SER A 528 3.66 -14.59 -2.17
CA SER A 528 3.24 -15.82 -2.83
C SER A 528 4.29 -16.49 -3.72
N LEU A 529 5.34 -15.75 -4.12
CA LEU A 529 6.40 -16.24 -5.00
C LEU A 529 7.60 -16.78 -4.21
N LEU A 530 7.68 -16.53 -2.90
CA LEU A 530 8.82 -16.97 -2.08
C LEU A 530 9.04 -18.49 -2.16
N GLU A 531 7.98 -19.28 -2.00
CA GLU A 531 8.05 -20.75 -2.10
C GLU A 531 8.44 -21.23 -3.50
N ASN A 532 8.03 -20.48 -4.54
CA ASN A 532 8.39 -20.80 -5.91
C ASN A 532 9.88 -20.59 -6.14
N TRP A 533 10.46 -19.51 -5.62
CA TRP A 533 11.89 -19.26 -5.68
C TRP A 533 12.71 -20.35 -4.98
N GLU A 534 12.32 -20.78 -3.78
CA GLU A 534 12.99 -21.88 -3.07
C GLU A 534 12.98 -23.18 -3.88
N GLN A 535 11.84 -23.52 -4.47
CA GLN A 535 11.71 -24.73 -5.29
C GLN A 535 12.53 -24.64 -6.57
N GLU A 536 12.49 -23.51 -7.26
CA GLU A 536 13.28 -23.28 -8.47
C GLU A 536 14.78 -23.37 -8.17
N ILE A 537 15.26 -22.84 -7.03
CA ILE A 537 16.65 -23.01 -6.61
C ILE A 537 16.99 -24.49 -6.40
N ALA A 538 16.08 -25.26 -5.78
CA ALA A 538 16.29 -26.69 -5.50
C ALA A 538 16.31 -27.57 -6.76
N VAL A 539 15.66 -27.16 -7.86
CA VAL A 539 15.57 -27.96 -9.10
C VAL A 539 16.40 -27.41 -10.27
N THR A 540 17.02 -26.24 -10.12
CA THR A 540 17.80 -25.61 -11.20
C THR A 540 19.20 -26.20 -11.32
N PHE A 541 19.81 -26.60 -10.19
CA PHE A 541 21.20 -27.06 -10.13
C PHE A 541 21.31 -28.50 -9.64
N ASN A 542 22.33 -29.24 -10.10
CA ASN A 542 22.66 -30.55 -9.56
C ASN A 542 23.26 -30.42 -8.15
N ASP A 543 24.21 -29.50 -8.00
CA ASP A 543 24.80 -29.08 -6.74
C ASP A 543 24.55 -27.59 -6.51
N SER A 544 24.02 -27.21 -5.35
CA SER A 544 23.68 -25.80 -5.09
C SER A 544 24.94 -24.91 -5.07
N PRO A 545 25.01 -23.83 -5.88
CA PRO A 545 26.14 -22.89 -5.84
C PRO A 545 26.08 -21.99 -4.60
N PHE A 546 24.91 -21.91 -3.96
CA PHE A 546 24.65 -21.07 -2.80
C PHE A 546 25.03 -21.77 -1.51
N ARG A 547 25.43 -20.99 -0.50
CA ARG A 547 25.73 -21.49 0.84
C ARG A 547 24.45 -22.01 1.52
N ASP A 548 23.45 -21.15 1.55
CA ASP A 548 22.14 -21.39 2.15
C ASP A 548 21.14 -20.36 1.64
N ILE A 549 19.86 -20.65 1.87
CA ILE A 549 18.72 -19.81 1.49
C ILE A 549 18.00 -19.41 2.77
N LYS A 550 17.76 -18.11 2.96
CA LYS A 550 17.07 -17.56 4.13
C LYS A 550 15.87 -16.72 3.71
N VAL A 551 14.69 -17.05 4.22
CA VAL A 551 13.43 -16.39 3.86
C VAL A 551 12.98 -15.45 4.98
N LEU A 552 13.12 -14.14 4.74
CA LEU A 552 12.76 -13.07 5.68
C LEU A 552 11.24 -12.81 5.67
N GLN A 553 10.51 -13.74 6.28
CA GLN A 553 9.08 -13.64 6.56
C GLN A 553 8.80 -13.90 8.04
N SER A 554 7.83 -13.19 8.61
CA SER A 554 7.45 -13.29 10.04
C SER A 554 7.15 -14.71 10.54
N ALA A 555 6.61 -15.58 9.67
CA ALA A 555 6.29 -16.97 9.97
C ALA A 555 7.46 -17.95 9.70
N ARG A 556 8.64 -17.46 9.30
CA ARG A 556 9.80 -18.25 8.88
C ARG A 556 11.10 -17.72 9.54
N ASP A 557 12.15 -17.47 8.75
CA ASP A 557 13.49 -17.19 9.26
C ASP A 557 13.64 -15.77 9.81
N LEU A 558 12.72 -14.85 9.55
CA LEU A 558 12.84 -13.45 10.02
C LEU A 558 13.13 -13.35 11.52
N ASN A 559 12.47 -14.18 12.33
CA ASN A 559 12.66 -14.17 13.79
C ASN A 559 14.05 -14.69 14.23
N GLU A 560 14.74 -15.47 13.39
CA GLU A 560 16.11 -15.93 13.62
C GLU A 560 17.11 -14.77 13.49
N PHE A 561 16.88 -13.91 12.48
CA PHE A 561 17.73 -12.78 12.13
C PHE A 561 17.34 -11.49 12.84
N LYS A 562 16.15 -11.43 13.43
CA LYS A 562 15.70 -10.26 14.17
C LYS A 562 16.53 -10.08 15.44
N VAL A 563 16.98 -8.86 15.71
CA VAL A 563 17.61 -8.50 16.98
C VAL A 563 16.58 -8.70 18.09
N LYS A 564 16.95 -9.41 19.18
CA LYS A 564 16.02 -9.73 20.27
C LYS A 564 15.48 -8.43 20.90
N GLY A 565 14.15 -8.30 20.94
CA GLY A 565 13.48 -7.12 21.49
C GLY A 565 13.29 -5.95 20.51
N ALA A 566 13.81 -6.05 19.28
CA ALA A 566 13.59 -5.03 18.25
C ALA A 566 12.15 -5.11 17.69
N GLU A 567 11.47 -3.99 17.47
CA GLU A 567 10.24 -3.93 16.66
C GLU A 567 10.58 -3.88 15.15
N ARG A 568 9.61 -3.74 14.24
CA ARG A 568 9.93 -3.52 12.81
C ARG A 568 10.49 -2.11 12.65
N GLU A 569 11.46 -1.83 11.80
CA GLU A 569 12.06 -0.49 11.70
C GLU A 569 11.04 0.59 11.29
N SER A 570 10.08 0.23 10.44
CA SER A 570 8.95 1.11 10.11
C SER A 570 8.05 1.43 11.31
N MET A 571 7.89 0.47 12.24
CA MET A 571 7.14 0.64 13.48
C MET A 571 7.98 1.25 14.59
N GLN A 572 9.27 0.93 14.72
CA GLN A 572 10.21 1.58 15.63
C GLN A 572 10.25 3.06 15.33
N LEU A 573 10.30 3.46 14.06
CA LEU A 573 10.24 4.88 13.71
C LEU A 573 8.90 5.54 14.03
N THR A 574 7.79 4.78 14.12
CA THR A 574 6.48 5.34 14.46
C THR A 574 6.26 5.34 15.98
N SER A 575 6.65 4.27 16.67
CA SER A 575 6.60 4.13 18.12
C SER A 575 7.62 5.02 18.80
N VAL A 576 8.75 5.31 18.16
CA VAL A 576 9.67 6.29 18.73
C VAL A 576 9.15 7.72 18.50
N ILE A 577 8.47 8.01 17.38
CA ILE A 577 7.73 9.28 17.19
C ILE A 577 6.53 9.42 18.16
N ASP A 578 5.85 8.32 18.52
CA ASP A 578 4.65 8.31 19.37
C ASP A 578 4.94 8.12 20.87
N ASP A 579 6.11 7.59 21.24
CA ASP A 579 6.43 7.16 22.61
C ASP A 579 7.65 7.93 23.13
N SER A 580 7.37 9.00 23.86
CA SER A 580 8.39 9.94 24.30
C SER A 580 9.46 9.27 25.20
N HIS A 581 9.12 8.17 25.87
CA HIS A 581 10.04 7.42 26.74
C HIS A 581 10.80 6.25 26.07
N ALA A 582 10.64 6.01 24.77
CA ALA A 582 11.47 5.05 24.06
C ALA A 582 12.93 5.56 23.99
N ASP A 583 13.88 4.68 24.22
CA ASP A 583 15.31 4.98 24.12
C ASP A 583 15.67 4.98 22.64
N HIS A 584 15.60 6.13 21.97
CA HIS A 584 15.78 6.11 20.54
C HIS A 584 17.24 5.99 20.14
N LYS A 585 18.22 5.90 21.06
CA LYS A 585 19.66 5.83 20.73
C LYS A 585 19.96 4.75 19.67
N SER A 586 20.68 5.18 18.64
CA SER A 586 21.06 4.51 17.37
C SER A 586 19.93 4.20 16.39
N ILE A 587 20.18 4.33 15.09
CA ILE A 587 19.36 3.66 14.07
C ILE A 587 19.43 2.18 14.45
N ARG A 588 18.39 1.67 15.10
CA ARG A 588 18.38 0.29 15.59
C ARG A 588 18.10 -0.59 14.40
N TYR A 589 19.17 -1.11 13.81
CA TYR A 589 19.07 -2.19 12.84
C TYR A 589 18.29 -3.33 13.49
N ALA A 590 17.09 -3.59 12.99
CA ALA A 590 16.23 -4.60 13.57
C ALA A 590 16.62 -6.01 13.10
N LEU A 591 17.55 -6.13 12.14
CA LEU A 591 18.14 -7.38 11.68
C LEU A 591 19.63 -7.44 12.02
N ASN A 592 20.09 -8.64 12.35
CA ASN A 592 21.47 -8.98 12.62
C ASN A 592 22.32 -8.86 11.33
N VAL A 593 23.21 -7.88 11.29
CA VAL A 593 24.15 -7.60 10.18
C VAL A 593 25.54 -7.38 10.76
N GLY A 594 26.58 -7.77 10.02
CA GLY A 594 27.97 -7.54 10.41
C GLY A 594 28.60 -8.70 11.19
N ALA A 595 29.91 -8.63 11.37
CA ALA A 595 30.70 -9.70 11.96
C ALA A 595 30.31 -10.05 13.41
N ASP A 596 29.79 -9.06 14.15
CA ASP A 596 29.41 -9.20 15.57
C ASP A 596 28.21 -10.14 15.77
N ALA A 597 27.39 -10.34 14.74
CA ALA A 597 26.24 -11.26 14.77
C ALA A 597 26.60 -12.74 14.49
N ALA A 598 27.88 -13.06 14.33
CA ALA A 598 28.40 -14.42 14.11
C ALA A 598 27.65 -15.20 13.02
N THR A 599 27.04 -16.35 13.32
CA THR A 599 26.31 -17.19 12.35
C THR A 599 24.93 -16.65 11.97
N LYS A 600 24.39 -15.70 12.75
CA LYS A 600 23.06 -15.11 12.56
C LYS A 600 23.09 -13.82 11.75
N ARG A 601 24.21 -13.50 11.10
CA ARG A 601 24.37 -12.32 10.25
C ARG A 601 23.81 -12.55 8.84
N LEU A 602 23.15 -11.57 8.24
CA LEU A 602 22.62 -11.72 6.86
C LEU A 602 23.69 -11.58 5.77
N ASP A 603 24.75 -10.85 6.05
CA ASP A 603 25.86 -10.49 5.15
C ASP A 603 26.93 -11.59 5.05
N MET A 604 26.52 -12.85 4.88
CA MET A 604 27.44 -13.98 4.66
C MET A 604 27.66 -14.25 3.18
N ASP A 605 28.89 -14.59 2.81
CA ASP A 605 29.22 -14.96 1.43
C ASP A 605 28.38 -16.13 0.92
N ARG A 606 27.97 -16.03 -0.36
CA ARG A 606 27.12 -16.97 -1.10
C ARG A 606 25.74 -17.23 -0.48
N ARG A 607 25.30 -16.46 0.51
CA ARG A 607 23.95 -16.56 1.08
C ARG A 607 22.93 -15.91 0.16
N VAL A 608 21.81 -16.59 -0.06
CA VAL A 608 20.65 -16.04 -0.76
C VAL A 608 19.60 -15.64 0.28
N VAL A 609 19.27 -14.36 0.34
CA VAL A 609 18.22 -13.82 1.19
C VAL A 609 16.99 -13.55 0.32
N ILE A 610 15.87 -14.19 0.61
CA ILE A 610 14.60 -13.98 -0.09
C ILE A 610 13.66 -13.22 0.84
N THR A 611 13.07 -12.13 0.35
CA THR A 611 12.23 -11.24 1.14
C THR A 611 11.05 -10.69 0.34
N THR A 612 10.12 -10.01 1.01
CA THR A 612 9.00 -9.32 0.35
C THR A 612 9.25 -7.82 0.24
N TYR A 613 8.54 -7.14 -0.68
CA TYR A 613 8.55 -5.68 -0.76
C TYR A 613 8.11 -5.01 0.55
N GLN A 614 7.18 -5.64 1.28
CA GLN A 614 6.76 -5.16 2.59
C GLN A 614 7.88 -5.30 3.63
N THR A 615 8.56 -6.45 3.67
CA THR A 615 9.70 -6.66 4.56
C THR A 615 10.86 -5.72 4.19
N LEU A 616 11.12 -5.49 2.90
CA LEU A 616 12.12 -4.53 2.44
C LEU A 616 11.83 -3.12 2.98
N ARG A 617 10.58 -2.68 2.92
CA ARG A 617 10.13 -1.41 3.50
C ARG A 617 10.28 -1.41 5.03
N ASP A 618 9.82 -2.48 5.68
CA ASP A 618 9.76 -2.57 7.14
C ASP A 618 11.15 -2.68 7.79
N TYR A 619 12.17 -3.09 7.04
CA TYR A 619 13.56 -3.27 7.49
C TYR A 619 14.59 -2.59 6.55
N GLN A 620 14.21 -1.45 5.98
CA GLN A 620 14.99 -0.75 4.95
C GLN A 620 16.41 -0.38 5.41
N PHE A 621 16.61 0.00 6.68
CA PHE A 621 17.91 0.43 7.17
C PHE A 621 18.85 -0.75 7.33
N SER A 622 18.39 -1.84 7.98
CA SER A 622 19.19 -3.08 8.07
C SER A 622 19.60 -3.61 6.70
N LEU A 623 18.70 -3.57 5.73
CA LEU A 623 18.96 -4.13 4.39
C LEU A 623 19.83 -3.22 3.53
N CYS A 624 19.78 -1.89 3.72
CA CYS A 624 20.61 -0.92 2.98
C CYS A 624 22.07 -0.87 3.43
N VAL A 625 22.38 -1.32 4.65
CA VAL A 625 23.76 -1.43 5.15
C VAL A 625 24.53 -2.57 4.49
N ILE A 626 23.84 -3.65 4.11
CA ILE A 626 24.47 -4.83 3.53
C ILE A 626 24.99 -4.50 2.13
N ASP A 627 26.24 -4.86 1.87
CA ASP A 627 26.86 -4.75 0.54
C ASP A 627 26.50 -5.99 -0.30
N TRP A 628 25.41 -5.89 -1.04
CA TRP A 628 24.90 -6.99 -1.84
C TRP A 628 25.73 -7.18 -3.12
N GLY A 629 25.91 -8.43 -3.53
CA GLY A 629 26.46 -8.72 -4.84
C GLY A 629 25.44 -8.42 -5.93
N VAL A 630 24.30 -9.12 -5.87
CA VAL A 630 23.18 -8.91 -6.79
C VAL A 630 21.89 -8.73 -6.01
N VAL A 631 21.08 -7.76 -6.42
CA VAL A 631 19.71 -7.58 -5.96
C VAL A 631 18.74 -7.87 -7.11
N VAL A 632 17.80 -8.77 -6.89
CA VAL A 632 16.75 -9.14 -7.84
C VAL A 632 15.41 -8.65 -7.34
N PHE A 633 14.68 -7.89 -8.15
CA PHE A 633 13.30 -7.49 -7.90
C PHE A 633 12.38 -8.24 -8.85
N ASP A 634 11.65 -9.24 -8.35
CA ASP A 634 10.68 -10.01 -9.13
C ASP A 634 9.27 -9.40 -9.02
N GLU A 635 8.51 -9.40 -10.11
CA GLU A 635 7.28 -8.62 -10.25
C GLU A 635 7.51 -7.14 -9.87
N ALA A 636 8.52 -6.53 -10.50
CA ALA A 636 9.02 -5.17 -10.20
C ALA A 636 7.97 -4.05 -10.28
N GLN A 637 6.78 -4.29 -10.85
CA GLN A 637 5.66 -3.34 -10.80
C GLN A 637 5.24 -2.97 -9.36
N ASN A 638 5.64 -3.74 -8.34
CA ASN A 638 5.42 -3.36 -6.94
C ASN A 638 6.17 -2.08 -6.49
N ILE A 639 7.19 -1.64 -7.24
CA ILE A 639 7.98 -0.43 -6.99
C ILE A 639 7.81 0.64 -8.07
N LYS A 640 6.67 0.62 -8.78
CA LYS A 640 6.37 1.52 -9.90
C LYS A 640 6.07 2.98 -9.53
N ASN A 641 5.81 3.26 -8.25
CA ASN A 641 5.51 4.62 -7.78
C ASN A 641 6.72 5.21 -7.03
N PRO A 642 7.34 6.29 -7.55
CA PRO A 642 8.56 6.88 -6.97
C PRO A 642 8.36 7.41 -5.55
N ASN A 643 7.12 7.74 -5.17
CA ASN A 643 6.81 8.31 -3.86
C ASN A 643 6.66 7.27 -2.75
N THR A 644 6.64 5.98 -3.08
CA THR A 644 6.46 4.95 -2.05
C THR A 644 7.76 4.65 -1.31
N GLN A 645 7.66 4.37 0.00
CA GLN A 645 8.81 3.97 0.80
C GLN A 645 9.49 2.69 0.27
N ALA A 646 8.71 1.75 -0.26
CA ALA A 646 9.26 0.52 -0.85
C ALA A 646 10.17 0.82 -2.05
N THR A 647 9.78 1.75 -2.93
CA THR A 647 10.63 2.20 -4.04
C THR A 647 11.87 2.92 -3.53
N ARG A 648 11.74 3.78 -2.52
CA ARG A 648 12.90 4.47 -1.93
C ARG A 648 13.91 3.49 -1.31
N ALA A 649 13.42 2.50 -0.56
CA ALA A 649 14.26 1.43 -0.02
C ALA A 649 14.95 0.64 -1.14
N ALA A 650 14.23 0.26 -2.20
CA ALA A 650 14.81 -0.44 -3.36
C ALA A 650 15.93 0.37 -4.06
N LYS A 651 15.71 1.67 -4.26
CA LYS A 651 16.70 2.60 -4.82
C LYS A 651 17.91 2.77 -3.89
N GLY A 652 17.69 2.77 -2.57
CA GLY A 652 18.71 2.92 -1.54
C GLY A 652 19.59 1.69 -1.27
N LEU A 653 19.23 0.50 -1.77
CA LEU A 653 20.06 -0.70 -1.60
C LEU A 653 21.43 -0.54 -2.27
N LYS A 654 22.50 -0.93 -1.56
CA LYS A 654 23.86 -1.05 -2.09
C LYS A 654 24.01 -2.41 -2.79
N ALA A 655 24.37 -2.41 -4.08
CA ALA A 655 24.54 -3.64 -4.86
C ALA A 655 25.57 -3.48 -5.97
N ASP A 656 26.28 -4.55 -6.33
CA ASP A 656 27.10 -4.54 -7.56
C ASP A 656 26.21 -4.45 -8.80
N PHE A 657 25.09 -5.20 -8.79
CA PHE A 657 24.12 -5.24 -9.89
C PHE A 657 22.66 -5.39 -9.40
N LYS A 658 21.72 -4.70 -10.07
CA LYS A 658 20.28 -4.74 -9.79
C LYS A 658 19.51 -5.27 -11.01
N LEU A 659 18.87 -6.42 -10.87
CA LEU A 659 18.01 -6.98 -11.91
C LEU A 659 16.54 -6.76 -11.55
N LEU A 660 15.80 -6.05 -12.40
CA LEU A 660 14.35 -5.92 -12.28
C LEU A 660 13.69 -6.88 -13.26
N ALA A 661 12.84 -7.78 -12.76
CA ALA A 661 12.07 -8.72 -13.56
C ALA A 661 10.58 -8.40 -13.47
N THR A 662 9.91 -8.23 -14.61
CA THR A 662 8.46 -8.00 -14.66
C THR A 662 7.88 -8.52 -15.97
N GLY A 663 6.63 -8.97 -15.97
CA GLY A 663 5.92 -9.31 -17.21
C GLY A 663 5.27 -8.12 -17.89
N THR A 664 5.10 -7.01 -17.17
CA THR A 664 4.32 -5.85 -17.59
C THR A 664 5.08 -4.59 -17.13
N PRO A 665 6.14 -4.19 -17.85
CA PRO A 665 7.00 -3.07 -17.44
C PRO A 665 6.28 -1.73 -17.41
N VAL A 666 5.12 -1.62 -18.09
CA VAL A 666 4.27 -0.43 -18.05
C VAL A 666 2.82 -0.86 -17.93
N GLU A 667 2.12 -0.43 -16.87
CA GLU A 667 0.71 -0.78 -16.66
C GLU A 667 -0.23 0.38 -16.99
N ASN A 668 0.06 1.58 -16.47
CA ASN A 668 -0.86 2.72 -16.53
C ASN A 668 -0.23 4.01 -17.05
N SER A 669 1.07 4.24 -16.82
CA SER A 669 1.74 5.47 -17.25
C SER A 669 3.23 5.29 -17.54
N LEU A 670 3.79 6.13 -18.41
CA LEU A 670 5.24 6.18 -18.68
C LEU A 670 6.06 6.58 -17.43
N SER A 671 5.45 7.22 -16.43
CA SER A 671 6.10 7.50 -15.15
C SER A 671 6.46 6.24 -14.37
N GLU A 672 5.62 5.20 -14.46
CA GLU A 672 5.91 3.89 -13.85
C GLU A 672 7.17 3.29 -14.49
N PHE A 673 7.27 3.36 -15.81
CA PHE A 673 8.42 2.86 -16.56
C PHE A 673 9.73 3.59 -16.19
N TRP A 674 9.70 4.92 -16.18
CA TRP A 674 10.84 5.73 -15.73
C TRP A 674 11.28 5.32 -14.32
N CYS A 675 10.33 5.15 -13.40
CA CYS A 675 10.63 4.75 -12.03
C CYS A 675 11.32 3.38 -11.93
N LEU A 676 10.90 2.40 -12.74
CA LEU A 676 11.56 1.10 -12.81
C LEU A 676 12.97 1.24 -13.38
N MET A 677 13.13 1.93 -14.52
CA MET A 677 14.43 2.12 -15.15
C MET A 677 15.40 2.91 -14.25
N ASP A 678 14.95 3.95 -13.56
CA ASP A 678 15.76 4.71 -12.60
C ASP A 678 16.11 3.89 -11.33
N THR A 679 15.35 2.84 -11.03
CA THR A 679 15.73 1.90 -9.96
C THR A 679 16.76 0.88 -10.44
N ALA A 680 16.68 0.45 -11.70
CA ALA A 680 17.63 -0.47 -12.33
C ALA A 680 18.97 0.21 -12.65
N GLN A 681 18.90 1.32 -13.39
CA GLN A 681 20.01 2.07 -13.95
C GLN A 681 19.73 3.59 -13.83
N PRO A 682 20.09 4.21 -12.69
CA PRO A 682 19.97 5.66 -12.52
C PRO A 682 20.69 6.45 -13.62
N GLY A 683 20.11 7.57 -14.03
CA GLY A 683 20.68 8.49 -15.03
C GLY A 683 20.55 8.09 -16.50
N LEU A 684 20.18 6.83 -16.81
CA LEU A 684 19.96 6.37 -18.18
C LEU A 684 18.88 7.19 -18.91
N LEU A 685 17.80 7.54 -18.21
CA LEU A 685 16.68 8.31 -18.76
C LEU A 685 16.67 9.78 -18.28
N GLY A 686 17.75 10.22 -17.63
CA GLY A 686 17.83 11.52 -16.96
C GLY A 686 16.90 11.61 -15.74
N ASP A 687 16.82 12.80 -15.16
CA ASP A 687 15.84 13.11 -14.13
C ASP A 687 14.40 13.08 -14.66
N TRP A 688 13.44 13.22 -13.75
CA TRP A 688 12.02 13.20 -14.10
C TRP A 688 11.62 14.37 -15.03
N GLY A 689 12.20 15.55 -14.83
CA GLY A 689 11.90 16.74 -15.63
C GLY A 689 12.28 16.51 -17.09
N TYR A 690 13.50 16.07 -17.33
CA TYR A 690 14.01 15.68 -18.65
C TYR A 690 13.14 14.60 -19.29
N PHE A 691 12.83 13.52 -18.56
CA PHE A 691 12.02 12.42 -19.08
C PHE A 691 10.63 12.89 -19.50
N ARG A 692 10.00 13.76 -18.69
CA ARG A 692 8.66 14.29 -18.94
C ARG A 692 8.63 15.18 -20.18
N GLU A 693 9.59 16.10 -20.33
CA GLU A 693 9.70 16.95 -21.52
C GLU A 693 9.86 16.13 -22.80
N ARG A 694 10.68 15.08 -22.76
CA ARG A 694 11.07 14.31 -23.95
C ARG A 694 10.04 13.26 -24.38
N TRP A 695 9.47 12.49 -23.45
CA TRP A 695 8.63 11.33 -23.79
C TRP A 695 7.17 11.45 -23.33
N ILE A 696 6.82 12.40 -22.46
CA ILE A 696 5.43 12.55 -21.99
C ILE A 696 4.73 13.73 -22.66
N LYS A 697 5.36 14.91 -22.63
CA LYS A 697 4.76 16.13 -23.18
C LYS A 697 4.34 16.00 -24.66
N PRO A 698 5.15 15.42 -25.57
CA PRO A 698 4.77 15.29 -26.98
C PRO A 698 3.48 14.50 -27.18
N ILE A 699 3.26 13.44 -26.39
CA ILE A 699 2.03 12.63 -26.44
C ILE A 699 0.83 13.44 -25.93
N SER A 700 1.01 14.22 -24.86
CA SER A 700 -0.08 15.02 -24.27
C SER A 700 -0.43 16.26 -25.08
N SER A 701 0.51 16.83 -25.84
CA SER A 701 0.30 18.02 -26.67
C SER A 701 -0.20 17.69 -28.09
N ALA A 702 -0.24 16.40 -28.47
CA ALA A 702 -0.72 15.97 -29.78
C ALA A 702 -2.25 16.05 -29.87
N ASN A 703 -2.76 16.43 -31.04
CA ASN A 703 -4.20 16.42 -31.33
C ASN A 703 -4.73 14.98 -31.36
N GLU A 704 -6.02 14.75 -31.07
CA GLU A 704 -6.61 13.40 -30.99
C GLU A 704 -6.45 12.55 -32.27
N GLU A 705 -6.33 13.19 -33.44
CA GLU A 705 -6.08 12.49 -34.72
C GLU A 705 -4.61 12.04 -34.89
N GLU A 706 -3.66 12.80 -34.34
CA GLU A 706 -2.20 12.57 -34.46
C GLU A 706 -1.63 11.81 -33.26
N LYS A 707 -2.37 11.77 -32.15
CA LYS A 707 -1.95 11.20 -30.85
C LYS A 707 -1.50 9.74 -30.96
N ALA A 708 -2.13 8.96 -31.85
CA ALA A 708 -1.74 7.56 -32.08
C ALA A 708 -0.37 7.43 -32.77
N GLU A 709 -0.08 8.30 -33.74
CA GLU A 709 1.19 8.31 -34.48
C GLU A 709 2.33 8.82 -33.61
N VAL A 710 2.13 9.94 -32.92
CA VAL A 710 3.12 10.51 -31.97
C VAL A 710 3.44 9.51 -30.87
N ARG A 711 2.45 8.77 -30.35
CA ARG A 711 2.69 7.69 -29.38
C ARG A 711 3.61 6.61 -29.94
N LEU A 712 3.42 6.19 -31.19
CA LEU A 712 4.25 5.16 -31.80
C LEU A 712 5.70 5.62 -31.98
N GLU A 713 5.89 6.86 -32.43
CA GLU A 713 7.21 7.48 -32.58
C GLU A 713 7.93 7.59 -31.24
N VAL A 714 7.28 8.20 -30.24
CA VAL A 714 7.81 8.35 -28.88
C VAL A 714 8.11 6.99 -28.24
N GLY A 715 7.25 6.00 -28.45
CA GLY A 715 7.46 4.63 -27.98
C GLY A 715 8.69 3.97 -28.61
N THR A 716 8.98 4.27 -29.87
CA THR A 716 10.15 3.77 -30.59
C THR A 716 11.43 4.46 -30.11
N ASP A 717 11.41 5.78 -29.95
CA ASP A 717 12.54 6.54 -29.39
C ASP A 717 12.87 6.07 -27.97
N LEU A 718 11.85 5.89 -27.13
CA LEU A 718 12.03 5.38 -25.77
C LEU A 718 12.63 3.97 -25.75
N ARG A 719 12.15 3.08 -26.64
CA ARG A 719 12.71 1.73 -26.80
C ARG A 719 14.18 1.77 -27.18
N ASN A 720 14.57 2.68 -28.07
CA ASN A 720 15.96 2.86 -28.47
C ASN A 720 16.81 3.39 -27.31
N ALA A 721 16.29 4.34 -26.52
CA ALA A 721 16.98 4.93 -25.38
C ALA A 721 17.30 3.89 -24.28
N VAL A 722 16.39 2.95 -24.01
CA VAL A 722 16.61 1.87 -23.03
C VAL A 722 17.27 0.62 -23.62
N GLY A 723 17.52 0.60 -24.93
CA GLY A 723 17.58 -0.63 -25.74
C GLY A 723 18.44 -1.76 -25.18
N GLN A 724 19.65 -1.48 -24.71
CA GLN A 724 20.56 -2.53 -24.21
C GLN A 724 20.33 -2.88 -22.73
N PHE A 725 19.60 -2.05 -21.99
CA PHE A 725 19.28 -2.23 -20.57
C PHE A 725 17.93 -2.90 -20.35
N MET A 726 17.15 -3.12 -21.41
CA MET A 726 15.84 -3.76 -21.35
C MET A 726 15.75 -4.90 -22.36
N LEU A 727 15.43 -6.11 -21.87
CA LEU A 727 15.11 -7.25 -22.73
C LEU A 727 13.63 -7.59 -22.62
N ARG A 728 12.93 -7.65 -23.75
CA ARG A 728 11.51 -8.04 -23.80
C ARG A 728 11.25 -8.96 -24.99
N ARG A 729 10.74 -10.15 -24.69
CA ARG A 729 10.32 -11.14 -25.68
C ARG A 729 8.91 -11.64 -25.42
N THR A 730 8.21 -12.02 -26.48
CA THR A 730 6.85 -12.58 -26.41
C THR A 730 6.88 -14.10 -26.44
N LYS A 731 5.81 -14.76 -25.98
CA LYS A 731 5.71 -16.22 -26.06
C LYS A 731 5.54 -16.71 -27.48
N GLU A 732 4.74 -15.98 -28.25
CA GLU A 732 4.37 -16.30 -29.61
C GLU A 732 5.61 -16.28 -30.54
N ASP A 733 6.54 -15.37 -30.31
CA ASP A 733 7.75 -15.23 -31.13
C ASP A 733 8.84 -16.26 -30.77
N GLU A 734 8.99 -16.60 -29.48
CA GLU A 734 10.15 -17.37 -29.00
C GLU A 734 9.88 -18.86 -28.78
N LEU A 735 8.65 -19.24 -28.38
CA LEU A 735 8.35 -20.62 -28.01
C LEU A 735 7.74 -21.41 -29.18
N THR A 736 8.61 -21.79 -30.11
CA THR A 736 8.25 -22.73 -31.18
C THR A 736 7.88 -24.11 -30.59
N GLY A 737 6.62 -24.52 -30.72
CA GLY A 737 6.12 -25.83 -30.27
C GLY A 737 5.23 -25.86 -29.02
N MET A 738 4.86 -24.71 -28.45
CA MET A 738 3.79 -24.68 -27.43
C MET A 738 2.43 -25.10 -28.03
N PRO A 739 1.53 -25.68 -27.22
CA PRO A 739 0.15 -25.93 -27.65
C PRO A 739 -0.55 -24.64 -28.11
N ALA A 740 -1.55 -24.77 -28.98
CA ALA A 740 -2.30 -23.61 -29.46
C ALA A 740 -3.09 -22.95 -28.31
N LYS A 741 -3.12 -21.61 -28.31
CA LYS A 741 -3.98 -20.78 -27.47
C LYS A 741 -5.10 -20.20 -28.31
N THR A 742 -6.36 -20.45 -27.91
CA THR A 742 -7.54 -19.94 -28.63
C THR A 742 -8.42 -19.14 -27.69
N ILE A 743 -8.70 -17.89 -28.05
CA ILE A 743 -9.61 -17.01 -27.31
C ILE A 743 -10.99 -17.06 -27.98
N LYS A 744 -12.02 -17.48 -27.24
CA LYS A 744 -13.40 -17.54 -27.70
C LYS A 744 -14.20 -16.35 -27.17
N THR A 745 -14.84 -15.60 -28.07
CA THR A 745 -15.65 -14.42 -27.73
C THR A 745 -17.02 -14.48 -28.40
N GLY A 746 -18.02 -13.94 -27.71
CA GLY A 746 -19.39 -13.85 -28.21
C GLY A 746 -19.71 -12.61 -29.07
N ILE A 747 -18.77 -11.67 -29.26
CA ILE A 747 -19.09 -10.33 -29.81
C ILE A 747 -18.37 -10.01 -31.13
N HIS A 748 -17.10 -10.36 -31.28
CA HIS A 748 -16.29 -9.94 -32.43
C HIS A 748 -16.38 -10.91 -33.61
N LYS A 749 -16.65 -10.39 -34.83
CA LYS A 749 -16.67 -11.19 -36.07
C LYS A 749 -15.38 -11.08 -36.91
N ASN A 750 -14.65 -9.98 -36.79
CA ASN A 750 -13.34 -9.78 -37.40
C ASN A 750 -12.29 -9.93 -36.29
N LEU A 751 -11.51 -11.00 -36.36
CA LEU A 751 -10.73 -11.51 -35.24
C LEU A 751 -9.27 -11.70 -35.65
N ALA A 752 -8.35 -11.47 -34.70
CA ALA A 752 -6.96 -11.87 -34.84
C ALA A 752 -6.85 -13.41 -34.98
N ASP A 753 -5.74 -13.90 -35.54
CA ASP A 753 -5.55 -15.32 -35.87
C ASP A 753 -5.76 -16.30 -34.70
N ASN A 754 -5.57 -15.83 -33.45
CA ASN A 754 -5.74 -16.62 -32.22
C ASN A 754 -7.12 -16.45 -31.54
N MET A 755 -8.05 -15.73 -32.16
CA MET A 755 -9.41 -15.50 -31.64
C MET A 755 -10.46 -16.20 -32.52
N ALA A 756 -11.46 -16.80 -31.87
CA ALA A 756 -12.58 -17.49 -32.50
C ALA A 756 -13.92 -16.91 -32.04
N PHE A 757 -14.80 -16.61 -32.99
CA PHE A 757 -16.17 -16.19 -32.69
C PHE A 757 -17.00 -17.40 -32.27
N ALA A 758 -17.58 -17.33 -31.08
CA ALA A 758 -18.37 -18.40 -30.46
C ALA A 758 -19.73 -17.83 -30.04
N PRO A 759 -20.77 -17.91 -30.89
CA PRO A 759 -22.07 -17.29 -30.61
C PRO A 759 -22.75 -17.84 -29.35
N GLU A 760 -22.42 -19.07 -28.93
CA GLU A 760 -22.87 -19.68 -27.68
C GLU A 760 -22.41 -18.92 -26.42
N LEU A 761 -21.37 -18.08 -26.53
CA LEU A 761 -20.87 -17.21 -25.47
C LEU A 761 -21.55 -15.84 -25.44
N ALA A 762 -22.64 -15.65 -26.20
CA ALA A 762 -23.44 -14.44 -26.18
C ALA A 762 -24.93 -14.75 -25.97
N ARG A 763 -25.55 -14.15 -24.95
CA ARG A 763 -26.99 -14.32 -24.69
C ARG A 763 -27.66 -13.02 -24.30
N ASN A 764 -28.88 -12.83 -24.79
CA ASN A 764 -29.72 -11.70 -24.37
C ASN A 764 -30.25 -11.90 -22.95
N MET A 765 -30.22 -10.84 -22.14
CA MET A 765 -30.91 -10.79 -20.86
C MET A 765 -32.41 -11.05 -21.02
N THR A 766 -32.99 -11.79 -20.06
CA THR A 766 -34.41 -12.08 -20.01
C THR A 766 -34.97 -11.96 -18.60
N GLY A 767 -36.29 -12.01 -18.45
CA GLY A 767 -36.98 -12.12 -17.16
C GLY A 767 -36.61 -11.02 -16.15
N GLY A 768 -36.43 -11.43 -14.89
CA GLY A 768 -36.10 -10.51 -13.79
C GLY A 768 -34.76 -9.79 -13.95
N GLN A 769 -33.80 -10.39 -14.66
CA GLN A 769 -32.50 -9.77 -14.95
C GLN A 769 -32.66 -8.57 -15.88
N LEU A 770 -33.44 -8.71 -16.96
CA LEU A 770 -33.72 -7.62 -17.89
C LEU A 770 -34.49 -6.48 -17.21
N LEU A 771 -35.48 -6.82 -16.36
CA LEU A 771 -36.27 -5.83 -15.63
C LEU A 771 -35.40 -5.03 -14.64
N GLY A 772 -34.56 -5.71 -13.85
CA GLY A 772 -33.63 -5.05 -12.92
C GLY A 772 -32.62 -4.17 -13.63
N TYR A 773 -32.06 -4.64 -14.75
CA TYR A 773 -31.12 -3.86 -15.56
C TYR A 773 -31.79 -2.58 -16.09
N ASN A 774 -32.98 -2.70 -16.70
CA ASN A 774 -33.73 -1.56 -17.24
C ASN A 774 -34.12 -0.56 -16.15
N GLN A 775 -34.47 -1.03 -14.95
CA GLN A 775 -34.80 -0.15 -13.84
C GLN A 775 -33.60 0.70 -13.43
N ILE A 776 -32.41 0.11 -13.30
CA ILE A 776 -31.18 0.84 -12.96
C ILE A 776 -30.87 1.91 -14.02
N VAL A 777 -30.98 1.58 -15.30
CA VAL A 777 -30.76 2.55 -16.40
C VAL A 777 -31.80 3.67 -16.36
N LYS A 778 -33.06 3.34 -16.09
CA LYS A 778 -34.15 4.31 -16.01
C LYS A 778 -33.97 5.27 -14.83
N ASP A 779 -33.65 4.77 -13.65
CA ASP A 779 -33.41 5.55 -12.44
C ASP A 779 -32.27 6.55 -12.69
N TYR A 780 -31.16 6.08 -13.25
CA TYR A 780 -30.04 6.94 -13.61
C TYR A 780 -30.42 8.05 -14.61
N ARG A 781 -31.20 7.72 -15.66
CA ARG A 781 -31.67 8.73 -16.63
C ARG A 781 -32.59 9.76 -15.99
N GLN A 782 -33.38 9.38 -14.99
CA GLN A 782 -34.26 10.30 -14.26
C GLN A 782 -33.51 11.21 -13.29
N GLU A 783 -32.47 10.69 -12.63
CA GLU A 783 -31.59 11.47 -11.73
C GLU A 783 -30.71 12.45 -12.52
N LYS A 784 -30.12 12.02 -13.65
CA LYS A 784 -29.33 12.88 -14.54
C LYS A 784 -30.15 14.02 -15.16
N ALA A 785 -31.47 13.86 -15.27
CA ALA A 785 -32.37 14.92 -15.74
C ALA A 785 -32.65 15.99 -14.66
N LYS A 786 -32.30 15.73 -13.39
CA LYS A 786 -32.58 16.60 -12.24
C LYS A 786 -31.36 17.32 -11.67
N GLU A 787 -30.15 16.78 -11.83
CA GLU A 787 -28.91 17.37 -11.28
C GLU A 787 -27.77 17.44 -12.30
N GLN A 788 -27.00 18.53 -12.26
CA GLN A 788 -25.79 18.77 -13.08
C GLN A 788 -24.49 18.21 -12.44
N GLY A 789 -24.56 17.48 -11.32
CA GLY A 789 -23.40 16.98 -10.57
C GLY A 789 -23.00 15.54 -10.91
N GLY A 790 -21.73 15.32 -11.27
CA GLY A 790 -21.20 14.07 -11.82
C GLY A 790 -20.90 12.91 -10.85
N GLY A 791 -21.52 12.82 -9.66
CA GLY A 791 -21.14 11.85 -8.62
C GLY A 791 -21.84 10.47 -8.63
N HIS A 792 -22.91 10.29 -9.42
CA HIS A 792 -23.76 9.07 -9.35
C HIS A 792 -23.35 7.94 -10.31
N ALA A 793 -22.42 8.19 -11.23
CA ALA A 793 -22.10 7.28 -12.32
C ALA A 793 -21.40 5.99 -11.84
N LEU A 794 -20.37 6.08 -11.00
CA LEU A 794 -19.67 4.92 -10.45
C LEU A 794 -20.60 3.93 -9.74
N THR A 795 -21.53 4.42 -8.92
CA THR A 795 -22.51 3.62 -8.18
C THR A 795 -23.44 2.86 -9.13
N VAL A 796 -23.86 3.51 -10.22
CA VAL A 796 -24.69 2.88 -11.26
C VAL A 796 -23.91 1.80 -12.00
N LEU A 797 -22.63 2.03 -12.32
CA LEU A 797 -21.77 1.01 -12.96
C LEU A 797 -21.64 -0.24 -12.09
N GLN A 798 -21.47 -0.07 -10.79
CA GLN A 798 -21.44 -1.20 -9.84
C GLN A 798 -22.76 -1.97 -9.83
N LYS A 799 -23.91 -1.26 -9.83
CA LYS A 799 -25.24 -1.88 -9.91
C LYS A 799 -25.45 -2.64 -11.22
N LEU A 800 -25.10 -2.04 -12.37
CA LEU A 800 -25.20 -2.66 -13.69
C LEU A 800 -24.35 -3.93 -13.77
N ARG A 801 -23.11 -3.87 -13.27
CA ARG A 801 -22.24 -5.04 -13.19
C ARG A 801 -22.83 -6.15 -12.33
N ALA A 802 -23.38 -5.81 -11.16
CA ALA A 802 -23.97 -6.79 -10.24
C ALA A 802 -25.18 -7.50 -10.87
N VAL A 803 -26.12 -6.75 -11.47
CA VAL A 803 -27.30 -7.34 -12.12
C VAL A 803 -26.92 -8.16 -13.36
N SER A 804 -25.87 -7.77 -14.11
CA SER A 804 -25.35 -8.58 -15.22
C SER A 804 -24.78 -9.93 -14.76
N LEU A 805 -24.30 -10.04 -13.51
CA LEU A 805 -23.85 -11.31 -12.96
C LEU A 805 -25.02 -12.16 -12.47
N HIS A 806 -25.88 -11.60 -11.63
CA HIS A 806 -27.08 -12.28 -11.15
C HIS A 806 -28.11 -11.28 -10.58
N PRO A 807 -29.40 -11.37 -10.94
CA PRO A 807 -30.41 -10.38 -10.52
C PRO A 807 -30.66 -10.32 -9.01
N ARG A 808 -30.49 -11.44 -8.31
CA ARG A 808 -30.79 -11.59 -6.87
C ARG A 808 -29.60 -12.13 -6.08
N LEU A 809 -28.37 -11.74 -6.44
CA LEU A 809 -27.15 -12.34 -5.89
C LEU A 809 -27.12 -12.35 -4.35
N ASP A 810 -27.54 -11.24 -3.74
CA ASP A 810 -27.58 -11.09 -2.29
C ASP A 810 -28.59 -12.02 -1.62
N GLU A 811 -29.74 -12.26 -2.25
CA GLU A 811 -30.76 -13.16 -1.72
C GLU A 811 -30.28 -14.62 -1.77
N VAL A 812 -29.68 -15.05 -2.89
CA VAL A 812 -29.12 -16.40 -3.05
C VAL A 812 -27.95 -16.61 -2.09
N PHE A 813 -27.15 -15.57 -1.83
CA PHE A 813 -26.09 -15.62 -0.85
C PHE A 813 -26.62 -15.76 0.59
N LYS A 814 -27.68 -15.02 0.95
CA LYS A 814 -28.33 -15.10 2.27
C LYS A 814 -29.11 -16.40 2.46
N GLN A 815 -29.60 -17.02 1.39
CA GLN A 815 -30.40 -18.23 1.39
C GLN A 815 -29.81 -19.25 0.40
N PRO A 816 -28.74 -19.97 0.79
CA PRO A 816 -28.06 -20.91 -0.10
C PRO A 816 -28.98 -22.10 -0.44
N PRO A 817 -28.83 -22.68 -1.65
CA PRO A 817 -29.69 -23.78 -2.10
C PRO A 817 -29.44 -25.06 -1.30
N ASN A 818 -30.50 -25.82 -1.03
CA ASN A 818 -30.40 -27.07 -0.26
C ASN A 818 -29.89 -28.24 -1.12
N ASN A 819 -30.27 -28.29 -2.39
CA ASN A 819 -29.97 -29.41 -3.30
C ASN A 819 -29.50 -28.95 -4.70
N ALA A 820 -29.01 -29.89 -5.51
CA ALA A 820 -28.47 -29.64 -6.84
C ALA A 820 -29.48 -29.00 -7.81
N LYS A 821 -30.77 -29.39 -7.75
CA LYS A 821 -31.82 -28.84 -8.63
C LYS A 821 -32.10 -27.37 -8.31
N GLU A 822 -32.16 -27.05 -7.02
CA GLU A 822 -32.33 -25.67 -6.55
C GLU A 822 -31.10 -24.82 -6.90
N ALA A 823 -29.90 -25.35 -6.70
CA ALA A 823 -28.66 -24.69 -7.11
C ALA A 823 -28.65 -24.38 -8.61
N GLN A 824 -29.01 -25.35 -9.46
CA GLN A 824 -29.09 -25.15 -10.90
C GLN A 824 -30.14 -24.10 -11.27
N ARG A 825 -31.32 -24.14 -10.64
CA ARG A 825 -32.39 -23.16 -10.87
C ARG A 825 -31.93 -21.75 -10.50
N ASN A 826 -31.30 -21.58 -9.33
CA ASN A 826 -30.81 -20.28 -8.88
C ASN A 826 -29.78 -19.72 -9.88
N LEU A 827 -28.78 -20.52 -10.30
CA LEU A 827 -27.82 -20.07 -11.31
C LEU A 827 -28.48 -19.71 -12.65
N GLN A 828 -29.50 -20.46 -13.08
CA GLN A 828 -30.20 -20.23 -14.34
C GLN A 828 -31.07 -18.96 -14.38
N GLU A 829 -31.26 -18.26 -13.26
CA GLU A 829 -31.90 -16.94 -13.25
C GLU A 829 -31.06 -15.85 -13.93
N SER A 830 -29.76 -16.10 -14.12
CA SER A 830 -28.85 -15.27 -14.91
C SER A 830 -28.49 -15.96 -16.20
N GLU A 831 -28.74 -15.31 -17.34
CA GLU A 831 -28.35 -15.85 -18.64
C GLU A 831 -26.83 -15.98 -18.78
N LYS A 832 -26.06 -15.16 -18.04
CA LYS A 832 -24.60 -15.25 -18.00
C LYS A 832 -24.12 -16.51 -17.27
N LEU A 833 -24.74 -16.84 -16.14
CA LEU A 833 -24.43 -18.08 -15.41
C LEU A 833 -24.98 -19.32 -16.11
N ARG A 834 -26.04 -19.16 -16.92
CA ARG A 834 -26.52 -20.22 -17.82
C ARG A 834 -25.49 -20.56 -18.88
N MET A 835 -24.87 -19.57 -19.52
CA MET A 835 -23.72 -19.80 -20.42
C MET A 835 -22.57 -20.51 -19.70
N LEU A 836 -22.26 -20.12 -18.47
CA LEU A 836 -21.23 -20.80 -17.67
C LEU A 836 -21.56 -22.29 -17.48
N LEU A 837 -22.80 -22.64 -17.12
CA LEU A 837 -23.21 -24.04 -16.96
C LEU A 837 -23.06 -24.85 -18.25
N ASP A 838 -23.39 -24.25 -19.40
CA ASP A 838 -23.24 -24.91 -20.71
C ASP A 838 -21.76 -25.15 -21.04
N ILE A 839 -20.90 -24.14 -20.83
CA ILE A 839 -19.44 -24.28 -20.98
C ILE A 839 -18.90 -25.40 -20.08
N LEU A 840 -19.31 -25.43 -18.80
CA LEU A 840 -18.86 -26.44 -17.84
C LEU A 840 -19.33 -27.85 -18.24
N SER A 841 -20.55 -27.98 -18.77
CA SER A 841 -21.07 -29.24 -19.29
C SER A 841 -20.21 -29.77 -20.45
N ASP A 842 -19.84 -28.90 -21.39
CA ASP A 842 -18.97 -29.26 -22.52
C ASP A 842 -17.57 -29.69 -22.07
N ILE A 843 -16.99 -28.99 -21.09
CA ILE A 843 -15.68 -29.31 -20.51
C ILE A 843 -15.73 -30.64 -19.76
N LYS A 844 -16.81 -30.88 -19.01
CA LYS A 844 -17.03 -32.17 -18.32
C LYS A 844 -17.12 -33.33 -19.29
N ASN A 845 -17.81 -33.16 -20.42
CA ASN A 845 -17.90 -34.18 -21.46
C ASN A 845 -16.52 -34.54 -22.04
N LYS A 846 -15.60 -33.57 -22.08
CA LYS A 846 -14.20 -33.78 -22.51
C LYS A 846 -13.27 -34.30 -21.42
N GLN A 847 -13.74 -34.41 -20.17
CA GLN A 847 -12.93 -34.77 -19.00
C GLN A 847 -11.74 -33.81 -18.81
N GLU A 848 -11.99 -32.52 -19.00
CA GLU A 848 -10.99 -31.45 -18.92
C GLU A 848 -11.20 -30.56 -17.69
N LYS A 849 -10.19 -29.74 -17.36
CA LYS A 849 -10.19 -28.93 -16.13
C LYS A 849 -10.28 -27.45 -16.44
N VAL A 850 -10.99 -26.72 -15.58
CA VAL A 850 -11.35 -25.33 -15.82
C VAL A 850 -11.10 -24.43 -14.62
N ILE A 851 -10.58 -23.23 -14.91
CA ILE A 851 -10.47 -22.11 -13.97
C ILE A 851 -11.58 -21.11 -14.27
N ILE A 852 -12.33 -20.71 -13.24
CA ILE A 852 -13.34 -19.64 -13.32
C ILE A 852 -12.81 -18.40 -12.62
N PHE A 853 -12.61 -17.32 -13.37
CA PHE A 853 -12.19 -16.04 -12.83
C PHE A 853 -13.39 -15.17 -12.43
N ALA A 854 -13.46 -14.80 -11.15
CA ALA A 854 -14.47 -13.92 -10.58
C ALA A 854 -13.86 -13.01 -9.50
N THR A 855 -14.28 -11.76 -9.39
CA THR A 855 -13.77 -10.83 -8.36
C THR A 855 -14.74 -10.63 -7.21
N THR A 856 -16.05 -10.80 -7.44
CA THR A 856 -17.08 -10.54 -6.45
C THR A 856 -17.13 -11.69 -5.43
N LYS A 857 -16.78 -11.41 -4.16
CA LYS A 857 -16.70 -12.45 -3.10
C LYS A 857 -18.03 -13.20 -2.90
N LYS A 858 -19.16 -12.49 -2.91
CA LYS A 858 -20.50 -13.09 -2.81
C LYS A 858 -20.75 -14.07 -3.96
N LEU A 859 -20.37 -13.72 -5.19
CA LEU A 859 -20.50 -14.60 -6.35
C LEU A 859 -19.60 -15.83 -6.25
N GLN A 860 -18.35 -15.67 -5.80
CA GLN A 860 -17.45 -16.80 -5.57
C GLN A 860 -18.05 -17.82 -4.59
N ALA A 861 -18.62 -17.34 -3.48
CA ALA A 861 -19.26 -18.19 -2.48
C ALA A 861 -20.51 -18.90 -3.05
N VAL A 862 -21.36 -18.17 -3.76
CA VAL A 862 -22.54 -18.76 -4.42
C VAL A 862 -22.13 -19.81 -5.46
N LEU A 863 -21.15 -19.52 -6.32
CA LEU A 863 -20.65 -20.46 -7.31
C LEU A 863 -20.08 -21.71 -6.65
N LYS A 864 -19.28 -21.58 -5.58
CA LYS A 864 -18.77 -22.73 -4.83
C LYS A 864 -19.92 -23.61 -4.35
N ILE A 865 -20.87 -23.06 -3.58
CA ILE A 865 -21.97 -23.82 -2.98
C ILE A 865 -22.83 -24.49 -4.06
N CYS A 866 -23.14 -23.77 -5.13
CA CYS A 866 -23.98 -24.30 -6.20
C CYS A 866 -23.27 -25.37 -7.03
N LEU A 867 -22.02 -25.11 -7.45
CA LEU A 867 -21.28 -26.01 -8.32
C LEU A 867 -20.80 -27.27 -7.58
N ASP A 868 -20.46 -27.18 -6.28
CA ASP A 868 -20.18 -28.34 -5.41
C ASP A 868 -21.36 -29.31 -5.43
N LYS A 869 -22.59 -28.79 -5.27
CA LYS A 869 -23.83 -29.59 -5.30
C LYS A 869 -24.17 -30.13 -6.69
N ILE A 870 -23.93 -29.36 -7.75
CA ILE A 870 -24.28 -29.75 -9.13
C ILE A 870 -23.34 -30.83 -9.66
N TYR A 871 -22.05 -30.70 -9.37
CA TYR A 871 -21.01 -31.57 -9.93
C TYR A 871 -20.47 -32.60 -8.95
N GLU A 872 -20.90 -32.56 -7.68
CA GLU A 872 -20.43 -33.42 -6.59
C GLU A 872 -18.90 -33.33 -6.42
N LEU A 873 -18.40 -32.10 -6.45
CA LEU A 873 -16.99 -31.75 -6.34
C LEU A 873 -16.70 -31.02 -5.03
N ASN A 874 -15.43 -30.98 -4.64
CA ASN A 874 -14.93 -30.08 -3.60
C ASN A 874 -14.16 -28.93 -4.26
N ILE A 875 -14.87 -27.90 -4.70
CA ILE A 875 -14.30 -26.79 -5.46
C ILE A 875 -13.59 -25.83 -4.50
N HIS A 876 -12.32 -25.55 -4.77
CA HIS A 876 -11.56 -24.55 -4.02
C HIS A 876 -11.78 -23.14 -4.58
N VAL A 877 -11.77 -22.16 -3.66
CA VAL A 877 -11.82 -20.72 -3.99
C VAL A 877 -10.51 -20.08 -3.54
N ILE A 878 -9.77 -19.50 -4.49
CA ILE A 878 -8.52 -18.77 -4.22
C ILE A 878 -8.75 -17.28 -4.49
N ASN A 879 -8.76 -16.47 -3.43
CA ASN A 879 -8.90 -15.02 -3.51
C ASN A 879 -7.90 -14.30 -2.58
N GLY A 880 -8.07 -12.99 -2.39
CA GLY A 880 -7.17 -12.18 -1.55
C GLY A 880 -7.12 -12.61 -0.08
N ASP A 881 -8.16 -13.30 0.40
CA ASP A 881 -8.30 -13.73 1.79
C ASP A 881 -7.72 -15.14 2.03
N SER A 882 -7.44 -15.92 0.97
CA SER A 882 -6.86 -17.27 1.10
C SER A 882 -5.41 -17.18 1.61
N LYS A 883 -5.04 -17.90 2.67
CA LYS A 883 -3.67 -17.86 3.22
C LYS A 883 -2.64 -18.42 2.24
N ALA A 884 -1.56 -17.66 2.01
CA ALA A 884 -0.48 -18.05 1.10
C ALA A 884 0.32 -19.27 1.60
N ILE A 885 0.38 -19.50 2.92
CA ILE A 885 1.18 -20.52 3.58
C ILE A 885 0.34 -21.22 4.66
N ALA A 886 0.45 -22.55 4.76
CA ALA A 886 -0.25 -23.35 5.77
C ALA A 886 0.44 -23.20 7.14
N THR A 887 -0.32 -22.82 8.17
CA THR A 887 0.20 -22.65 9.56
C THR A 887 -0.24 -23.77 10.51
N LYS A 888 -1.18 -24.64 10.10
CA LYS A 888 -1.66 -25.81 10.86
C LYS A 888 -1.88 -27.01 9.92
N LYS A 889 -1.81 -28.23 10.45
CA LYS A 889 -1.96 -29.51 9.69
C LYS A 889 -3.28 -29.65 8.93
N ASP A 890 -4.35 -28.97 9.35
CA ASP A 890 -5.70 -29.11 8.77
C ASP A 890 -6.09 -28.00 7.77
N GLN A 891 -5.19 -27.06 7.44
CA GLN A 891 -5.46 -25.99 6.49
C GLN A 891 -4.52 -26.04 5.28
N LEU A 892 -5.10 -26.17 4.08
CA LEU A 892 -4.35 -26.17 2.83
C LEU A 892 -3.93 -24.74 2.45
N SER A 893 -2.67 -24.56 2.05
CA SER A 893 -2.20 -23.32 1.42
C SER A 893 -2.83 -23.14 0.03
N ARG A 894 -2.72 -21.95 -0.57
CA ARG A 894 -3.10 -21.71 -1.98
C ARG A 894 -2.52 -22.77 -2.93
N LYS A 895 -1.28 -23.21 -2.68
CA LYS A 895 -0.60 -24.26 -3.44
C LYS A 895 -1.19 -25.65 -3.18
N GLY A 896 -1.56 -25.96 -1.94
CA GLY A 896 -2.26 -27.21 -1.59
C GLY A 896 -3.57 -27.34 -2.37
N MET A 897 -4.38 -26.28 -2.40
CA MET A 897 -5.64 -26.26 -3.17
C MET A 897 -5.43 -26.48 -4.67
N ILE A 898 -4.37 -25.92 -5.26
CA ILE A 898 -4.03 -26.15 -6.67
C ILE A 898 -3.57 -27.60 -6.87
N THR A 899 -2.77 -28.14 -5.95
CA THR A 899 -2.28 -29.52 -6.03
C THR A 899 -3.44 -30.50 -5.98
N ASP A 900 -4.41 -30.30 -5.09
CA ASP A 900 -5.62 -31.14 -4.99
C ASP A 900 -6.46 -31.04 -6.28
N PHE A 901 -6.60 -29.82 -6.82
CA PHE A 901 -7.27 -29.60 -8.10
C PHE A 901 -6.58 -30.34 -9.27
N GLU A 902 -5.24 -30.27 -9.33
CA GLU A 902 -4.43 -30.92 -10.36
C GLU A 902 -4.36 -32.45 -10.18
N ALA A 903 -4.45 -32.96 -8.96
CA ALA A 903 -4.41 -34.39 -8.64
C ALA A 903 -5.68 -35.15 -9.03
N GLN A 904 -6.84 -34.49 -9.00
CA GLN A 904 -8.10 -35.13 -9.39
C GLN A 904 -8.10 -35.54 -10.87
N GLU A 905 -8.37 -36.81 -11.19
CA GLU A 905 -8.46 -37.26 -12.58
C GLU A 905 -9.74 -36.75 -13.27
N GLY A 906 -9.64 -36.42 -14.57
CA GLY A 906 -10.78 -35.98 -15.38
C GLY A 906 -11.24 -34.56 -15.08
N PHE A 907 -12.57 -34.36 -15.03
CA PHE A 907 -13.20 -33.05 -14.86
C PHE A 907 -12.99 -32.48 -13.44
N ASN A 908 -12.55 -31.22 -13.37
CA ASN A 908 -12.49 -30.47 -12.12
C ASN A 908 -12.62 -28.96 -12.34
N ILE A 909 -13.05 -28.24 -11.30
CA ILE A 909 -13.27 -26.79 -11.30
C ILE A 909 -12.46 -26.15 -10.17
N ILE A 910 -11.85 -25.00 -10.45
CA ILE A 910 -11.30 -24.11 -9.42
C ILE A 910 -11.76 -22.67 -9.68
N ILE A 911 -12.12 -21.95 -8.61
CA ILE A 911 -12.55 -20.56 -8.68
C ILE A 911 -11.41 -19.67 -8.18
N MET A 912 -11.04 -18.66 -8.96
CA MET A 912 -9.94 -17.77 -8.62
C MET A 912 -10.32 -16.31 -8.83
N SER A 913 -9.74 -15.39 -8.04
CA SER A 913 -9.76 -13.98 -8.41
C SER A 913 -8.60 -13.64 -9.34
N PRO A 914 -8.79 -12.77 -10.36
CA PRO A 914 -7.69 -12.32 -11.21
C PRO A 914 -6.52 -11.73 -10.43
N VAL A 915 -6.81 -11.04 -9.32
CA VAL A 915 -5.81 -10.44 -8.43
C VAL A 915 -5.04 -11.52 -7.65
N ALA A 916 -5.71 -12.57 -7.17
CA ALA A 916 -5.06 -13.68 -6.47
C ALA A 916 -4.31 -14.63 -7.42
N ALA A 917 -4.60 -14.62 -8.73
CA ALA A 917 -3.80 -15.27 -9.75
C ALA A 917 -2.60 -14.42 -10.23
N GLY A 918 -2.63 -13.09 -10.00
CA GLY A 918 -1.53 -12.18 -10.29
C GLY A 918 -0.26 -12.47 -9.49
N VAL A 919 -0.38 -13.23 -8.41
CA VAL A 919 0.67 -13.43 -7.40
C VAL A 919 1.60 -14.63 -7.70
N GLY A 920 1.71 -15.10 -8.94
CA GLY A 920 2.77 -16.06 -9.29
C GLY A 920 2.44 -17.55 -9.33
N LEU A 921 1.20 -17.95 -9.03
CA LEU A 921 0.81 -19.37 -8.97
C LEU A 921 0.74 -20.01 -10.37
N THR A 922 1.30 -21.21 -10.54
CA THR A 922 1.27 -21.97 -11.80
C THR A 922 0.16 -23.03 -11.74
N VAL A 923 -0.71 -23.09 -12.76
CA VAL A 923 -1.85 -24.02 -12.83
C VAL A 923 -1.90 -24.67 -14.22
N VAL A 924 -0.91 -25.50 -14.53
CA VAL A 924 -0.77 -26.15 -15.86
C VAL A 924 -1.72 -27.34 -16.03
N GLY A 925 -2.31 -27.86 -14.94
CA GLY A 925 -3.28 -28.94 -15.00
C GLY A 925 -4.63 -28.52 -15.61
N ALA A 926 -4.93 -27.22 -15.66
CA ALA A 926 -6.09 -26.70 -16.38
C ALA A 926 -5.76 -26.46 -17.87
N ASN A 927 -6.76 -26.55 -18.74
CA ASN A 927 -6.64 -26.13 -20.13
C ASN A 927 -7.83 -25.28 -20.60
N HIS A 928 -8.79 -24.99 -19.71
CA HIS A 928 -9.88 -24.06 -19.93
C HIS A 928 -9.84 -22.92 -18.92
N VAL A 929 -10.05 -21.70 -19.40
CA VAL A 929 -10.13 -20.49 -18.58
C VAL A 929 -11.42 -19.75 -18.92
N VAL A 930 -12.26 -19.47 -17.93
CA VAL A 930 -13.49 -18.67 -18.09
C VAL A 930 -13.33 -17.35 -17.35
N HIS A 931 -13.25 -16.25 -18.08
CA HIS A 931 -13.29 -14.90 -17.48
C HIS A 931 -14.75 -14.48 -17.29
N LEU A 932 -15.38 -14.99 -16.24
CA LEU A 932 -16.79 -14.71 -15.94
C LEU A 932 -16.99 -13.24 -15.55
N GLU A 933 -16.08 -12.71 -14.73
CA GLU A 933 -15.94 -11.27 -14.48
C GLU A 933 -14.64 -10.79 -15.10
N ARG A 934 -14.72 -9.99 -16.17
CA ARG A 934 -13.55 -9.39 -16.80
C ARG A 934 -13.00 -8.22 -15.98
N HIS A 935 -11.69 -8.07 -15.97
CA HIS A 935 -11.02 -6.97 -15.27
C HIS A 935 -10.93 -5.74 -16.18
N TRP A 936 -11.11 -4.53 -15.64
CA TRP A 936 -10.94 -3.25 -16.36
C TRP A 936 -9.53 -3.01 -16.96
N ASN A 937 -8.57 -3.87 -16.63
CA ASN A 937 -7.17 -3.76 -17.04
C ASN A 937 -6.82 -5.05 -17.79
N PRO A 938 -6.57 -5.00 -19.11
CA PRO A 938 -6.29 -6.19 -19.91
C PRO A 938 -4.99 -6.89 -19.50
N ALA A 939 -4.01 -6.15 -18.94
CA ALA A 939 -2.75 -6.74 -18.48
C ALA A 939 -2.96 -7.72 -17.31
N LYS A 940 -3.84 -7.37 -16.36
CA LYS A 940 -4.18 -8.25 -15.23
C LYS A 940 -4.96 -9.49 -15.68
N GLU A 941 -5.79 -9.37 -16.70
CA GLU A 941 -6.51 -10.50 -17.30
C GLU A 941 -5.57 -11.44 -18.07
N ALA A 942 -4.62 -10.87 -18.83
CA ALA A 942 -3.57 -11.61 -19.51
C ALA A 942 -2.66 -12.34 -18.51
N GLN A 943 -2.26 -11.67 -17.42
CA GLN A 943 -1.48 -12.25 -16.33
C GLN A 943 -2.16 -13.48 -15.71
N ALA A 944 -3.46 -13.41 -15.49
CA ALA A 944 -4.25 -14.53 -14.97
C ALA A 944 -4.32 -15.70 -15.97
N THR A 945 -4.50 -15.39 -17.26
CA THR A 945 -4.51 -16.39 -18.35
C THR A 945 -3.16 -17.09 -18.50
N ASP A 946 -2.07 -16.34 -18.36
CA ASP A 946 -0.69 -16.81 -18.46
C ASP A 946 -0.27 -17.74 -17.31
N ARG A 947 -1.11 -17.92 -16.29
CA ARG A 947 -0.92 -18.96 -15.26
C ARG A 947 -1.26 -20.36 -15.76
N VAL A 948 -2.05 -20.44 -16.83
CA VAL A 948 -2.43 -21.69 -17.51
C VAL A 948 -1.61 -21.87 -18.80
N TYR A 949 -1.43 -20.79 -19.58
CA TYR A 949 -0.65 -20.81 -20.81
C TYR A 949 0.82 -20.48 -20.55
N ARG A 950 1.61 -21.50 -20.18
CA ARG A 950 3.02 -21.38 -19.79
C ARG A 950 3.81 -22.64 -20.16
N ILE A 951 5.14 -22.55 -20.17
CA ILE A 951 6.05 -23.72 -20.27
C ILE A 951 5.59 -24.81 -19.29
N GLY A 952 5.44 -26.04 -19.79
CA GLY A 952 4.87 -27.17 -19.05
C GLY A 952 3.44 -27.53 -19.44
N GLN A 953 2.71 -26.62 -20.10
CA GLN A 953 1.40 -26.91 -20.68
C GLN A 953 1.53 -27.91 -21.85
N LYS A 954 0.74 -28.97 -21.82
CA LYS A 954 0.76 -30.05 -22.83
C LYS A 954 -0.50 -30.10 -23.70
N LYS A 955 -1.58 -29.44 -23.28
CA LYS A 955 -2.87 -29.41 -23.98
C LYS A 955 -3.13 -28.04 -24.61
N PRO A 956 -3.90 -27.97 -25.71
CA PRO A 956 -4.41 -26.70 -26.23
C PRO A 956 -5.20 -25.95 -25.16
N VAL A 957 -5.00 -24.63 -25.05
CA VAL A 957 -5.63 -23.79 -24.03
C VAL A 957 -6.75 -22.97 -24.64
N PHE A 958 -7.93 -23.05 -24.02
CA PHE A 958 -9.14 -22.34 -24.46
C PHE A 958 -9.55 -21.29 -23.43
N ILE A 959 -9.63 -20.04 -23.87
CA ILE A 959 -10.08 -18.91 -23.05
C ILE A 959 -11.50 -18.55 -23.48
N HIS A 960 -12.45 -18.52 -22.55
CA HIS A 960 -13.87 -18.25 -22.81
C HIS A 960 -14.24 -16.89 -22.22
N LEU A 961 -14.75 -16.00 -23.06
CA LEU A 961 -15.21 -14.66 -22.70
C LEU A 961 -16.74 -14.56 -22.85
N PRO A 962 -17.53 -15.04 -21.85
CA PRO A 962 -18.98 -14.97 -21.90
C PRO A 962 -19.45 -13.51 -21.80
N CYS A 963 -20.30 -13.09 -22.74
CA CYS A 963 -20.85 -11.75 -22.81
C CYS A 963 -22.37 -11.77 -22.71
N LEU A 964 -22.91 -11.10 -21.70
CA LEU A 964 -24.34 -10.88 -21.59
C LEU A 964 -24.76 -9.70 -22.45
N LEU A 965 -25.76 -9.86 -23.31
CA LEU A 965 -26.28 -8.85 -24.24
C LEU A 965 -27.58 -8.23 -23.69
N HIS A 966 -27.85 -6.98 -24.07
CA HIS A 966 -29.17 -6.38 -23.88
C HIS A 966 -29.94 -6.39 -25.21
N PRO A 967 -31.25 -6.70 -25.24
CA PRO A 967 -32.02 -6.83 -26.49
C PRO A 967 -32.08 -5.57 -27.35
N GLU A 968 -32.02 -4.39 -26.74
CA GLU A 968 -32.24 -3.10 -27.43
C GLU A 968 -30.99 -2.23 -27.59
N TYR A 969 -29.95 -2.44 -26.77
CA TYR A 969 -28.78 -1.56 -26.73
C TYR A 969 -27.54 -2.33 -26.22
N ASP A 970 -26.38 -1.70 -26.23
CA ASP A 970 -25.16 -2.35 -25.72
C ASP A 970 -25.22 -2.50 -24.19
N SER A 971 -25.00 -3.73 -23.72
CA SER A 971 -24.93 -4.03 -22.29
C SER A 971 -23.59 -3.61 -21.67
N PHE A 972 -23.52 -3.67 -20.34
CA PHE A 972 -22.28 -3.48 -19.59
C PHE A 972 -21.12 -4.34 -20.14
N ASP A 973 -21.36 -5.63 -20.40
CA ASP A 973 -20.30 -6.55 -20.88
C ASP A 973 -19.81 -6.18 -22.28
N VAL A 974 -20.72 -5.74 -23.18
CA VAL A 974 -20.34 -5.32 -24.55
C VAL A 974 -19.48 -4.05 -24.50
N ASN A 975 -19.85 -3.10 -23.65
CA ASN A 975 -19.10 -1.84 -23.53
C ASN A 975 -17.74 -2.07 -22.86
N LEU A 976 -17.68 -2.93 -21.85
CA LEU A 976 -16.42 -3.35 -21.23
C LEU A 976 -15.49 -4.02 -22.25
N ASP A 977 -16.01 -4.90 -23.10
CA ASP A 977 -15.22 -5.56 -24.13
C ASP A 977 -14.66 -4.57 -25.17
N LYS A 978 -15.48 -3.64 -25.66
CA LYS A 978 -15.04 -2.54 -26.56
C LYS A 978 -13.91 -1.71 -25.94
N LEU A 979 -14.03 -1.41 -24.65
CA LEU A 979 -13.02 -0.66 -23.90
C LEU A 979 -11.69 -1.43 -23.80
N LEU A 980 -11.75 -2.72 -23.50
CA LEU A 980 -10.55 -3.57 -23.39
C LEU A 980 -9.87 -3.78 -24.75
N ALA A 981 -10.65 -3.91 -25.83
CA ALA A 981 -10.13 -4.05 -27.18
C ALA A 981 -9.31 -2.82 -27.61
N LYS A 982 -9.81 -1.60 -27.35
CA LYS A 982 -9.07 -0.34 -27.62
C LYS A 982 -7.72 -0.30 -26.91
N LYS A 983 -7.63 -0.81 -25.68
CA LYS A 983 -6.40 -0.83 -24.89
C LYS A 983 -5.38 -1.87 -25.33
N THR A 984 -5.83 -2.97 -25.93
CA THR A 984 -4.97 -4.09 -26.31
C THR A 984 -4.14 -3.80 -27.56
N MET A 985 -4.63 -2.96 -28.48
CA MET A 985 -3.89 -2.53 -29.68
C MET A 985 -2.62 -1.72 -29.37
N LEU A 986 -2.47 -1.22 -28.13
CA LEU A 986 -1.32 -0.42 -27.70
C LEU A 986 -0.24 -1.25 -26.96
N ARG A 987 -0.46 -2.55 -26.76
CA ARG A 987 0.38 -3.45 -25.94
C ARG A 987 1.81 -3.66 -26.48
N ASP A 988 1.99 -3.52 -27.79
CA ASP A 988 3.24 -3.83 -28.48
C ASP A 988 4.19 -2.62 -28.56
N ALA A 989 3.70 -1.42 -28.27
CA ALA A 989 4.53 -0.24 -28.00
C ALA A 989 5.00 -0.26 -26.54
N VAL A 990 6.13 0.37 -26.22
CA VAL A 990 6.56 0.65 -24.81
C VAL A 990 5.61 1.69 -24.15
N VAL A 991 4.44 1.90 -24.72
CA VAL A 991 3.52 3.00 -24.42
C VAL A 991 2.24 2.43 -23.83
N THR A 992 1.82 3.01 -22.72
CA THR A 992 0.66 2.59 -21.96
C THR A 992 -0.66 2.91 -22.64
N PRO A 993 -1.69 2.06 -22.50
CA PRO A 993 -3.07 2.51 -22.62
C PRO A 993 -3.40 3.48 -21.47
N GLU A 994 -4.09 4.59 -21.76
CA GLU A 994 -4.51 5.58 -20.75
C GLU A 994 -5.36 4.96 -19.63
N VAL A 995 -5.25 5.51 -18.41
CA VAL A 995 -6.18 5.19 -17.31
C VAL A 995 -7.59 5.52 -17.76
N VAL A 996 -8.54 4.60 -17.56
CA VAL A 996 -9.91 4.87 -17.98
C VAL A 996 -10.48 5.97 -17.10
N SER A 997 -10.83 7.10 -17.68
CA SER A 997 -11.57 8.13 -16.94
C SER A 997 -13.03 7.71 -16.75
N GLU A 998 -13.67 8.20 -15.69
CA GLU A 998 -15.12 8.03 -15.50
C GLU A 998 -15.90 8.54 -16.72
N HIS A 999 -15.40 9.61 -17.35
CA HIS A 999 -15.95 10.16 -18.57
C HIS A 999 -15.88 9.20 -19.77
N GLU A 1000 -14.74 8.54 -19.99
CA GLU A 1000 -14.58 7.52 -21.04
C GLU A 1000 -15.42 6.26 -20.77
N LEU A 1001 -15.52 5.84 -19.51
CA LEU A 1001 -16.43 4.76 -19.11
C LEU A 1001 -17.87 5.09 -19.49
N MET A 1002 -18.33 6.30 -19.15
CA MET A 1002 -19.71 6.71 -19.41
C MET A 1002 -20.00 6.96 -20.89
N SER A 1003 -19.02 7.49 -21.63
CA SER A 1003 -19.09 7.71 -23.07
C SER A 1003 -19.13 6.39 -23.85
N SER A 1004 -18.25 5.43 -23.49
CA SER A 1004 -18.21 4.10 -24.09
C SER A 1004 -19.46 3.26 -23.81
N MET A 1005 -20.19 3.57 -22.74
CA MET A 1005 -21.39 2.85 -22.33
C MET A 1005 -22.72 3.39 -22.87
N GLY A 1006 -22.69 4.38 -23.77
CA GLY A 1006 -23.91 4.92 -24.38
C GLY A 1006 -24.82 5.63 -23.38
N LEU A 1007 -24.29 6.05 -22.23
CA LEU A 1007 -25.02 6.79 -21.18
C LEU A 1007 -25.00 8.32 -21.39
N ARG A 1008 -24.45 8.75 -22.54
CA ARG A 1008 -24.67 10.07 -23.14
C ARG A 1008 -25.76 9.96 -24.21
N GLY A 1009 -26.88 10.64 -23.95
CA GLY A 1009 -27.73 11.21 -24.99
C GLY A 1009 -27.28 12.64 -25.23
#